data_AF-F0TBK8-F1
#
_entry.id   AF-F0TBK8-F1
#
_cell.length_a   1.000
_cell.length_b   1.000
_cell.length_c   1.000
_cell.angle_alpha   90.00
_cell.angle_beta   90.00
_cell.angle_gamma   90.00
#
_symmetry.space_group_name_H-M   'P 1'
#
loop_
_entity.id
_entity.type
_entity.pdbx_description
1 polymer ?
#
loop_
_entity_poly.entity_id
_entity_poly.type
_entity_poly.pdbx_seq_one_letter_code
_entity_poly.pdbx_strand_id
1 'polypeptide(L)'
;MIKKIIICTLFLVFCFTFIQSTEAANVTVLPGQSIQTAVNNAASGDNINVYDDNNNPYTYKESIAVNKKVNIKAHGNVNVEAINPNSAVFTVNPKGAGTSIQNFTLSKSSYCIVINNANNCIISGNKINEASLVGIQFYGPMNNSKVIGNIITGVNPAVGNGISFEYGFCTFNTISGNVIHNFLNGILFNYNSENNLVSNNKVLSTGLTGVGIYSTADSRLMTIIGNTVTGAEDGIAIQQFHMDIPSGYIINGNTLTGNKNGFWLRISNSTISNNIVAQNIVSGFDITGRYNKIINNIISYNGNSGITLAGFSSKDFNVVSNNVINYNVAGVSSASNYTTFSNNIMSFNTFHALISVGNHVTISRNTMKNNVGSGIFVIGTYCTIVHNILQYNIIGMTLQKSTNADHNVISFNELTSNGNGINSASPYSTFNNNLIKYNTETGLIITGSGCYITKNAMLSNHVAGLTITSTGNTVISNSFANNLFGASFSSYKAAKFNLNSLIGNYYQVYSPDTSGAINALNNWWGSSGVPKRIYGLFNFNPWIVLRLNSNYNKIIVGSTSKIVLNLRYNNKGVYTSPLYGGKYIIDGIIVGFSSDSLGILNPVVSTTKNGLSSTTFTARHTGTSTIRATVNSQSISTSIKIYPKLAVTSTSPVKNAFRVPLNTVIKITYNVPIKLGSKSLISLTNKWGNKLFDVYISGSTLYIKPRTILARATQYTVILHTNSVRALSGSSGSSLFGYAFTTTK
;
A
#
# COMPACT_ATOMS: atom_id res chain seq x y z
N MET A 1 44.23 43.65 40.71
CA MET A 1 42.95 42.89 40.62
C MET A 1 43.20 41.36 40.63
N ILE A 2 44.10 40.87 41.51
CA ILE A 2 44.46 39.44 41.63
C ILE A 2 44.38 38.95 43.09
N LYS A 3 44.40 39.87 44.08
CA LYS A 3 44.27 39.54 45.52
C LYS A 3 42.85 39.34 46.03
N LYS A 4 41.80 39.76 45.29
CA LYS A 4 40.38 39.54 45.69
C LYS A 4 39.80 38.20 45.20
N ILE A 5 40.45 37.53 44.24
CA ILE A 5 39.99 36.23 43.73
C ILE A 5 40.44 35.10 44.66
N ILE A 6 41.65 35.17 45.22
CA ILE A 6 42.20 34.13 46.10
C ILE A 6 41.41 34.00 47.42
N ILE A 7 40.84 35.10 47.94
CA ILE A 7 40.05 35.06 49.19
C ILE A 7 38.66 34.44 48.97
N CYS A 8 38.03 34.64 47.80
CA CYS A 8 36.77 33.95 47.47
C CYS A 8 36.98 32.46 47.14
N THR A 9 38.13 32.09 46.55
CA THR A 9 38.47 30.68 46.30
C THR A 9 38.85 29.94 47.60
N LEU A 10 39.55 30.59 48.55
CA LEU A 10 39.81 29.99 49.86
C LEU A 10 38.55 29.89 50.75
N PHE A 11 37.59 30.82 50.63
CA PHE A 11 36.30 30.71 51.34
C PHE A 11 35.41 29.61 50.75
N LEU A 12 35.49 29.34 49.43
CA LEU A 12 34.80 28.21 48.80
C LEU A 12 35.42 26.85 49.16
N VAL A 13 36.75 26.79 49.37
CA VAL A 13 37.46 25.56 49.76
C VAL A 13 37.30 25.26 51.26
N PHE A 14 37.09 26.26 52.12
CA PHE A 14 36.78 26.04 53.55
C PHE A 14 35.32 25.66 53.84
N CYS A 15 34.39 25.85 52.88
CA CYS A 15 33.03 25.31 52.98
C CYS A 15 32.91 23.82 52.58
N PHE A 16 34.01 23.17 52.17
CA PHE A 16 34.10 21.72 51.91
C PHE A 16 34.64 20.93 53.12
N THR A 17 34.54 21.46 54.33
CA THR A 17 34.80 20.68 55.54
C THR A 17 33.64 19.70 55.80
N PHE A 18 33.94 18.42 55.63
CA PHE A 18 33.14 17.26 56.04
C PHE A 18 31.74 17.13 55.44
N ILE A 19 31.65 16.90 54.13
CA ILE A 19 30.64 15.95 53.65
C ILE A 19 31.32 14.57 53.70
N GLN A 20 31.46 14.02 54.91
CA GLN A 20 31.58 12.58 55.00
C GLN A 20 30.31 12.02 54.36
N SER A 21 30.45 11.21 53.31
CA SER A 21 29.38 10.28 52.96
C SER A 21 29.23 9.35 54.15
N THR A 22 28.34 9.70 55.08
CA THR A 22 27.90 8.77 56.10
C THR A 22 27.22 7.65 55.33
N GLU A 23 27.89 6.49 55.26
CA GLU A 23 27.26 5.28 54.76
C GLU A 23 25.95 5.08 55.53
N ALA A 24 24.88 4.74 54.81
CA ALA A 24 23.58 4.49 55.43
C ALA A 24 23.73 3.46 56.54
N ALA A 25 23.41 3.84 57.78
CA ALA A 25 23.51 2.91 58.90
C ALA A 25 22.46 1.82 58.77
N ASN A 26 22.77 0.62 59.27
CA ASN A 26 21.83 -0.50 59.29
C ASN A 26 21.15 -0.58 60.67
N VAL A 27 19.86 -0.28 60.72
CA VAL A 27 19.01 -0.47 61.89
C VAL A 27 18.30 -1.82 61.74
N THR A 28 18.48 -2.71 62.71
CA THR A 28 17.88 -4.06 62.69
C THR A 28 16.60 -4.07 63.51
N VAL A 29 15.56 -4.73 62.99
CA VAL A 29 14.30 -5.01 63.70
C VAL A 29 14.08 -6.52 63.73
N LEU A 30 14.15 -7.09 64.93
CA LEU A 30 13.90 -8.51 65.21
C LEU A 30 12.47 -8.74 65.71
N PRO A 31 11.95 -9.98 65.66
CA PRO A 31 10.67 -10.35 66.28
C PRO A 31 10.49 -9.77 67.69
N GLY A 32 9.33 -9.17 67.94
CA GLY A 32 8.98 -8.50 69.20
C GLY A 32 9.43 -7.04 69.31
N GLN A 33 10.28 -6.55 68.41
CA GLN A 33 10.64 -5.14 68.31
C GLN A 33 9.64 -4.37 67.43
N SER A 34 9.64 -3.04 67.55
CA SER A 34 8.76 -2.17 66.76
C SER A 34 9.47 -1.59 65.54
N ILE A 35 8.85 -1.75 64.38
CA ILE A 35 9.28 -1.10 63.12
C ILE A 35 9.18 0.42 63.26
N GLN A 36 8.09 0.94 63.82
CA GLN A 36 7.90 2.38 64.02
C GLN A 36 9.01 2.99 64.90
N THR A 37 9.43 2.29 65.95
CA THR A 37 10.52 2.77 66.83
C THR A 37 11.85 2.85 66.06
N ALA A 38 12.15 1.85 65.23
CA ALA A 38 13.32 1.90 64.35
C ALA A 38 13.26 3.06 63.35
N VAL A 39 12.10 3.31 62.73
CA VAL A 39 11.89 4.47 61.84
C VAL A 39 12.08 5.80 62.57
N ASN A 40 11.60 5.92 63.80
CA ASN A 40 11.75 7.14 64.61
C ASN A 40 13.23 7.41 64.96
N ASN A 41 13.99 6.36 65.26
CA ASN A 41 15.38 6.47 65.70
C ASN A 41 16.40 6.56 64.55
N ALA A 42 16.06 6.06 63.36
CA ALA A 42 16.93 6.10 62.18
C ALA A 42 17.24 7.54 61.73
N ALA A 43 18.44 7.76 61.20
CA ALA A 43 18.82 8.97 60.48
C ALA A 43 18.26 8.95 59.04
N SER A 44 18.23 10.12 58.40
CA SER A 44 17.80 10.24 57.00
C SER A 44 18.80 9.54 56.09
N GLY A 45 18.35 8.54 55.33
CA GLY A 45 19.14 7.73 54.41
C GLY A 45 19.42 6.31 54.92
N ASP A 46 19.20 6.02 56.21
CA ASP A 46 19.51 4.73 56.83
C ASP A 46 18.68 3.58 56.26
N ASN A 47 19.22 2.37 56.40
CA ASN A 47 18.55 1.11 56.06
C ASN A 47 17.92 0.51 57.31
N ILE A 48 16.64 0.18 57.25
CA ILE A 48 15.90 -0.53 58.29
C ILE A 48 15.64 -1.95 57.80
N ASN A 49 16.37 -2.91 58.36
CA ASN A 49 16.29 -4.32 58.03
C ASN A 49 15.36 -5.02 59.03
N VAL A 50 14.19 -5.45 58.55
CA VAL A 50 13.18 -6.13 59.36
C VAL A 50 13.24 -7.63 59.10
N TYR A 51 13.34 -8.43 60.15
CA TYR A 51 13.53 -9.87 60.05
C TYR A 51 12.28 -10.65 60.45
N ASP A 52 12.14 -11.83 59.85
CA ASP A 52 11.21 -12.86 60.30
C ASP A 52 11.74 -13.59 61.55
N ASP A 53 11.07 -14.65 62.00
CA ASP A 53 11.53 -15.47 63.13
C ASP A 53 12.30 -16.70 62.63
N ASN A 54 13.57 -16.49 62.29
CA ASN A 54 14.50 -17.55 61.88
C ASN A 54 13.94 -18.41 60.72
N ASN A 55 13.49 -17.76 59.64
CA ASN A 55 12.79 -18.34 58.49
C ASN A 55 11.32 -18.74 58.73
N ASN A 56 10.80 -18.59 59.95
CA ASN A 56 9.36 -18.72 60.21
C ASN A 56 8.68 -17.36 59.99
N PRO A 57 7.49 -17.34 59.33
CA PRO A 57 6.76 -16.10 59.15
C PRO A 57 6.47 -15.39 60.48
N TYR A 58 6.80 -14.11 60.57
CA TYR A 58 6.50 -13.29 61.74
C TYR A 58 5.62 -12.10 61.37
N THR A 59 4.62 -11.79 62.21
CA THR A 59 3.63 -10.73 61.97
C THR A 59 3.82 -9.56 62.92
N TYR A 60 4.21 -8.42 62.36
CA TYR A 60 4.21 -7.13 63.04
C TYR A 60 2.83 -6.49 62.91
N LYS A 61 2.22 -6.07 64.02
CA LYS A 61 0.91 -5.40 64.04
C LYS A 61 1.09 -3.90 64.28
N GLU A 62 1.37 -3.17 63.22
CA GLU A 62 1.78 -1.77 63.27
C GLU A 62 1.21 -0.98 62.09
N SER A 63 0.95 0.30 62.31
CA SER A 63 0.70 1.29 61.25
C SER A 63 1.84 2.32 61.29
N ILE A 64 2.73 2.25 60.31
CA ILE A 64 4.02 2.93 60.32
C ILE A 64 3.92 4.28 59.57
N ALA A 65 4.21 5.37 60.27
CA ALA A 65 4.36 6.71 59.71
C ALA A 65 5.84 7.03 59.46
N VAL A 66 6.18 7.33 58.20
CA VAL A 66 7.53 7.66 57.76
C VAL A 66 7.62 9.15 57.44
N ASN A 67 8.41 9.87 58.24
CA ASN A 67 8.58 11.33 58.17
C ASN A 67 10.03 11.76 57.87
N LYS A 68 10.82 10.87 57.29
CA LYS A 68 12.23 11.06 56.89
C LYS A 68 12.58 10.03 55.81
N LYS A 69 13.56 10.31 54.95
CA LYS A 69 14.02 9.34 53.94
C LYS A 69 14.65 8.13 54.62
N VAL A 70 14.14 6.93 54.41
CA VAL A 70 14.76 5.67 54.90
C VAL A 70 14.55 4.54 53.90
N ASN A 71 15.36 3.49 53.97
CA ASN A 71 15.18 2.28 53.17
C ASN A 71 14.69 1.13 54.06
N ILE A 72 13.39 0.84 54.03
CA ILE A 72 12.77 -0.20 54.86
C ILE A 72 12.67 -1.48 54.03
N LYS A 73 13.27 -2.58 54.51
CA LYS A 73 13.36 -3.83 53.77
C LYS A 73 13.13 -5.04 54.67
N ALA A 74 12.27 -5.95 54.22
CA ALA A 74 12.10 -7.27 54.82
C ALA A 74 13.23 -8.23 54.41
N HIS A 75 13.66 -9.03 55.38
CA HIS A 75 14.56 -10.18 55.22
C HIS A 75 13.85 -11.42 55.73
N GLY A 76 13.44 -12.29 54.81
CA GLY A 76 12.60 -13.46 55.11
C GLY A 76 11.10 -13.18 54.99
N ASN A 77 10.29 -14.01 55.64
CA ASN A 77 8.83 -13.98 55.59
C ASN A 77 8.24 -12.97 56.59
N VAL A 78 8.38 -11.68 56.31
CA VAL A 78 7.86 -10.63 57.19
C VAL A 78 6.44 -10.21 56.78
N ASN A 79 5.49 -10.42 57.69
CA ASN A 79 4.12 -9.94 57.57
C ASN A 79 3.94 -8.65 58.37
N VAL A 80 3.21 -7.68 57.83
CA VAL A 80 2.79 -6.48 58.56
C VAL A 80 1.28 -6.29 58.40
N GLU A 81 0.57 -6.32 59.53
CA GLU A 81 -0.87 -6.05 59.62
C GLU A 81 -1.08 -4.63 60.14
N ALA A 82 -1.97 -3.87 59.52
CA ALA A 82 -2.35 -2.56 60.05
C ALA A 82 -2.99 -2.70 61.43
N ILE A 83 -2.82 -1.67 62.28
CA ILE A 83 -3.35 -1.69 63.66
C ILE A 83 -4.89 -1.77 63.71
N ASN A 84 -5.54 -1.30 62.66
CA ASN A 84 -6.96 -1.52 62.38
C ASN A 84 -7.20 -1.48 60.86
N PRO A 85 -8.30 -2.07 60.36
CA PRO A 85 -8.58 -2.14 58.93
C PRO A 85 -8.64 -0.79 58.21
N ASN A 86 -9.00 0.30 58.88
CA ASN A 86 -9.11 1.61 58.24
C ASN A 86 -7.78 2.37 58.15
N SER A 87 -6.74 1.85 58.81
CA SER A 87 -5.40 2.46 58.81
C SER A 87 -4.53 1.88 57.71
N ALA A 88 -3.62 2.69 57.18
CA ALA A 88 -2.56 2.19 56.31
C ALA A 88 -1.54 1.37 57.10
N VAL A 89 -0.88 0.42 56.43
CA VAL A 89 0.28 -0.27 57.00
C VAL A 89 1.49 0.65 56.97
N PHE A 90 1.75 1.28 55.82
CA PHE A 90 2.78 2.31 55.69
C PHE A 90 2.18 3.61 55.18
N THR A 91 2.51 4.73 55.84
CA THR A 91 2.25 6.09 55.35
C THR A 91 3.55 6.86 55.22
N VAL A 92 3.95 7.21 54.00
CA VAL A 92 5.09 8.09 53.74
C VAL A 92 4.58 9.51 53.58
N ASN A 93 4.88 10.36 54.56
CA ASN A 93 4.51 11.77 54.57
C ASN A 93 5.53 12.61 53.78
N PRO A 94 5.28 13.91 53.53
CA PRO A 94 6.14 14.74 52.66
C PRO A 94 7.63 14.72 53.04
N LYS A 95 7.94 14.74 54.34
CA LYS A 95 9.33 14.68 54.84
C LYS A 95 10.00 13.32 54.61
N GLY A 96 9.22 12.29 54.30
CA GLY A 96 9.65 10.94 53.94
C GLY A 96 10.01 10.75 52.47
N ALA A 97 9.99 11.80 51.64
CA ALA A 97 10.35 11.72 50.23
C ALA A 97 11.69 10.99 50.01
N GLY A 98 11.76 10.11 49.01
CA GLY A 98 12.91 9.26 48.74
C GLY A 98 12.94 7.92 49.50
N THR A 99 11.93 7.63 50.33
CA THR A 99 11.83 6.37 51.08
C THR A 99 11.62 5.17 50.17
N SER A 100 12.20 4.03 50.53
CA SER A 100 11.89 2.74 49.91
C SER A 100 11.20 1.77 50.87
N ILE A 101 10.20 1.02 50.40
CA ILE A 101 9.52 -0.04 51.14
C ILE A 101 9.58 -1.32 50.30
N GLN A 102 10.25 -2.36 50.82
CA GLN A 102 10.62 -3.52 50.01
C GLN A 102 10.37 -4.87 50.68
N ASN A 103 9.85 -5.82 49.87
CA ASN A 103 9.75 -7.25 50.18
C ASN A 103 8.82 -7.67 51.33
N PHE A 104 7.91 -6.81 51.76
CA PHE A 104 6.97 -7.15 52.83
C PHE A 104 5.73 -7.89 52.32
N THR A 105 5.14 -8.73 53.18
CA THR A 105 3.74 -9.15 53.02
C THR A 105 2.84 -8.26 53.88
N LEU A 106 1.84 -7.61 53.28
CA LEU A 106 0.97 -6.62 53.93
C LEU A 106 -0.49 -7.07 53.89
N SER A 107 -1.25 -6.85 54.97
CA SER A 107 -2.67 -7.26 55.00
C SER A 107 -3.51 -6.46 56.01
N LYS A 108 -4.81 -6.77 56.05
CA LYS A 108 -5.81 -6.19 56.98
C LYS A 108 -5.85 -4.66 56.96
N SER A 109 -5.84 -4.08 55.77
CA SER A 109 -5.87 -2.63 55.58
C SER A 109 -6.74 -2.24 54.39
N SER A 110 -7.44 -1.12 54.52
CA SER A 110 -8.17 -0.47 53.44
C SER A 110 -7.22 0.23 52.47
N TYR A 111 -6.07 0.73 52.94
CA TYR A 111 -5.08 1.45 52.16
C TYR A 111 -3.67 0.95 52.51
N CYS A 112 -3.22 -0.18 51.96
CA CYS A 112 -2.02 -0.87 52.48
C CYS A 112 -0.78 0.04 52.53
N ILE A 113 -0.46 0.73 51.44
CA ILE A 113 0.63 1.72 51.39
C ILE A 113 0.07 3.05 50.90
N VAL A 114 0.30 4.12 51.65
CA VAL A 114 -0.07 5.50 51.28
C VAL A 114 1.20 6.35 51.15
N ILE A 115 1.38 6.97 50.00
CA ILE A 115 2.43 7.94 49.72
C ILE A 115 1.76 9.30 49.62
N ASN A 116 1.92 10.13 50.64
CA ASN A 116 1.28 11.43 50.76
C ASN A 116 2.28 12.54 50.46
N ASN A 117 2.16 13.16 49.27
CA ASN A 117 3.00 14.29 48.86
C ASN A 117 4.52 14.03 48.98
N ALA A 118 4.95 12.78 48.76
CA ALA A 118 6.32 12.32 48.96
C ALA A 118 6.94 11.77 47.66
N ASN A 119 7.73 12.61 47.00
CA ASN A 119 8.37 12.29 45.72
C ASN A 119 9.51 11.27 45.85
N ASN A 120 9.93 10.69 44.72
CA ASN A 120 11.10 9.81 44.61
C ASN A 120 11.03 8.51 45.44
N CYS A 121 9.83 8.05 45.81
CA CYS A 121 9.68 6.86 46.64
C CYS A 121 9.83 5.58 45.79
N ILE A 122 10.29 4.48 46.40
CA ILE A 122 10.44 3.17 45.74
C ILE A 122 9.65 2.12 46.51
N ILE A 123 8.63 1.55 45.89
CA ILE A 123 7.80 0.48 46.46
C ILE A 123 8.02 -0.78 45.62
N SER A 124 8.71 -1.77 46.18
CA SER A 124 9.12 -2.92 45.36
C SER A 124 9.07 -4.29 46.03
N GLY A 125 8.66 -5.30 45.28
CA GLY A 125 8.68 -6.69 45.74
C GLY A 125 7.71 -7.01 46.87
N ASN A 126 6.77 -6.10 47.19
CA ASN A 126 5.81 -6.32 48.26
C ASN A 126 4.64 -7.19 47.78
N LYS A 127 4.06 -7.95 48.71
CA LYS A 127 2.86 -8.75 48.53
C LYS A 127 1.73 -8.19 49.40
N ILE A 128 0.74 -7.56 48.79
CA ILE A 128 -0.45 -7.05 49.48
C ILE A 128 -1.56 -8.08 49.35
N ASN A 129 -2.01 -8.62 50.48
CA ASN A 129 -3.12 -9.56 50.55
C ASN A 129 -4.38 -8.84 51.06
N GLU A 130 -5.46 -8.92 50.28
CA GLU A 130 -6.80 -8.51 50.70
C GLU A 130 -6.94 -7.03 51.10
N ALA A 131 -6.42 -6.11 50.27
CA ALA A 131 -6.70 -4.69 50.46
C ALA A 131 -8.17 -4.38 50.14
N SER A 132 -8.87 -3.65 51.02
CA SER A 132 -10.32 -3.44 50.86
C SER A 132 -10.70 -2.28 49.93
N LEU A 133 -9.84 -1.25 49.82
CA LEU A 133 -10.09 -0.09 48.94
C LEU A 133 -8.90 0.20 48.02
N VAL A 134 -7.68 0.35 48.53
CA VAL A 134 -6.50 0.64 47.70
C VAL A 134 -5.30 -0.19 48.14
N GLY A 135 -4.62 -0.81 47.19
CA GLY A 135 -3.35 -1.48 47.45
C GLY A 135 -2.24 -0.48 47.76
N ILE A 136 -1.87 0.33 46.77
CA ILE A 136 -0.87 1.39 46.87
C ILE A 136 -1.46 2.71 46.38
N GLN A 137 -1.65 3.65 47.29
CA GLN A 137 -2.19 4.97 46.99
C GLN A 137 -1.08 6.02 46.98
N PHE A 138 -1.06 6.84 45.93
CA PHE A 138 -0.32 8.08 45.89
C PHE A 138 -1.31 9.24 45.97
N TYR A 139 -1.24 10.00 47.05
CA TYR A 139 -2.16 11.08 47.35
C TYR A 139 -1.44 12.43 47.25
N GLY A 140 -1.91 13.28 46.33
CA GLY A 140 -1.31 14.58 46.02
C GLY A 140 -0.26 14.52 44.89
N PRO A 141 0.39 15.65 44.57
CA PRO A 141 1.46 15.71 43.58
C PRO A 141 2.56 14.68 43.78
N MET A 142 2.89 13.95 42.71
CA MET A 142 3.93 12.92 42.72
C MET A 142 4.90 13.08 41.56
N ASN A 143 6.18 12.99 41.87
CA ASN A 143 7.24 13.00 40.88
C ASN A 143 8.23 11.86 41.11
N ASN A 144 8.60 11.18 40.02
CA ASN A 144 9.74 10.25 39.96
C ASN A 144 9.66 9.09 40.98
N SER A 145 8.46 8.68 41.38
CA SER A 145 8.25 7.51 42.23
C SER A 145 8.15 6.23 41.41
N LYS A 146 8.50 5.10 42.03
CA LYS A 146 8.61 3.79 41.37
C LYS A 146 7.82 2.72 42.12
N VAL A 147 6.99 1.97 41.40
CA VAL A 147 6.25 0.81 41.92
C VAL A 147 6.61 -0.41 41.09
N ILE A 148 7.43 -1.31 41.64
CA ILE A 148 8.12 -2.34 40.86
C ILE A 148 7.92 -3.75 41.44
N GLY A 149 7.42 -4.69 40.64
CA GLY A 149 7.45 -6.11 41.00
C GLY A 149 6.58 -6.48 42.20
N ASN A 150 5.53 -5.72 42.49
CA ASN A 150 4.62 -6.01 43.62
C ASN A 150 3.51 -6.96 43.17
N ILE A 151 2.99 -7.75 44.11
CA ILE A 151 1.78 -8.58 43.94
C ILE A 151 0.68 -7.97 44.81
N ILE A 152 -0.44 -7.56 44.23
CA ILE A 152 -1.46 -6.78 44.91
C ILE A 152 -2.84 -7.43 44.70
N THR A 153 -3.43 -7.91 45.79
CA THR A 153 -4.75 -8.54 45.86
C THR A 153 -5.77 -7.62 46.53
N GLY A 154 -6.88 -7.35 45.86
CA GLY A 154 -8.05 -6.74 46.47
C GLY A 154 -9.01 -7.76 47.04
N VAL A 155 -9.96 -7.34 47.88
CA VAL A 155 -11.01 -8.22 48.43
C VAL A 155 -12.21 -8.41 47.50
N ASN A 156 -12.50 -7.43 46.66
CA ASN A 156 -13.74 -7.39 45.88
C ASN A 156 -13.49 -6.69 44.53
N PRO A 157 -13.82 -7.33 43.40
CA PRO A 157 -13.57 -6.77 42.07
C PRO A 157 -14.52 -5.63 41.69
N ALA A 158 -15.55 -5.35 42.51
CA ALA A 158 -16.49 -4.25 42.28
C ALA A 158 -16.10 -2.94 42.97
N VAL A 159 -15.02 -2.91 43.76
CA VAL A 159 -14.57 -1.70 44.47
C VAL A 159 -13.05 -1.51 44.39
N GLY A 160 -12.62 -0.28 44.60
CA GLY A 160 -11.22 0.02 44.90
C GLY A 160 -10.25 0.02 43.72
N ASN A 161 -8.99 0.33 44.02
CA ASN A 161 -7.90 0.48 43.07
C ASN A 161 -6.67 -0.35 43.49
N GLY A 162 -6.01 -1.05 42.57
CA GLY A 162 -4.76 -1.74 42.90
C GLY A 162 -3.62 -0.76 43.20
N ILE A 163 -3.31 0.09 42.22
CA ILE A 163 -2.37 1.22 42.34
C ILE A 163 -3.09 2.47 41.86
N SER A 164 -3.10 3.55 42.65
CA SER A 164 -3.72 4.80 42.23
C SER A 164 -2.85 6.02 42.49
N PHE A 165 -2.89 6.97 41.56
CA PHE A 165 -2.39 8.33 41.68
C PHE A 165 -3.59 9.27 41.71
N GLU A 166 -3.78 9.98 42.81
CA GLU A 166 -5.01 10.71 43.08
C GLU A 166 -4.72 12.13 43.57
N TYR A 167 -5.55 13.08 43.11
CA TYR A 167 -5.61 14.47 43.60
C TYR A 167 -4.29 15.26 43.48
N GLY A 168 -3.54 15.09 42.38
CA GLY A 168 -2.34 15.88 42.16
C GLY A 168 -1.72 15.73 40.78
N PHE A 169 -0.77 16.63 40.47
CA PHE A 169 0.03 16.55 39.25
C PHE A 169 1.06 15.42 39.38
N CYS A 170 0.90 14.36 38.58
CA CYS A 170 1.72 13.16 38.70
C CYS A 170 2.62 13.01 37.48
N THR A 171 3.95 13.08 37.67
CA THR A 171 4.91 13.05 36.56
C THR A 171 6.10 12.13 36.74
N PHE A 172 6.61 11.61 35.63
CA PHE A 172 7.83 10.78 35.57
C PHE A 172 7.81 9.55 36.49
N ASN A 173 6.63 9.09 36.91
CA ASN A 173 6.49 7.91 37.75
C ASN A 173 6.60 6.64 36.90
N THR A 174 7.11 5.55 37.49
CA THR A 174 7.27 4.26 36.82
C THR A 174 6.52 3.16 37.58
N ILE A 175 5.58 2.50 36.89
CA ILE A 175 4.83 1.36 37.41
C ILE A 175 5.21 0.17 36.54
N SER A 176 5.99 -0.77 37.07
CA SER A 176 6.56 -1.84 36.26
C SER A 176 6.54 -3.23 36.88
N GLY A 177 6.17 -4.24 36.12
CA GLY A 177 6.29 -5.64 36.53
C GLY A 177 5.36 -6.05 37.68
N ASN A 178 4.31 -5.29 37.96
CA ASN A 178 3.38 -5.60 39.05
C ASN A 178 2.30 -6.59 38.60
N VAL A 179 1.83 -7.41 39.52
CA VAL A 179 0.68 -8.30 39.34
C VAL A 179 -0.46 -7.82 40.22
N ILE A 180 -1.57 -7.42 39.60
CA ILE A 180 -2.70 -6.80 40.30
C ILE A 180 -3.96 -7.62 40.02
N HIS A 181 -4.75 -7.88 41.06
CA HIS A 181 -5.98 -8.65 40.90
C HIS A 181 -7.08 -8.24 41.87
N ASN A 182 -8.32 -8.49 41.46
CA ASN A 182 -9.52 -8.40 42.30
C ASN A 182 -9.83 -6.97 42.84
N PHE A 183 -9.69 -5.97 41.97
CA PHE A 183 -10.11 -4.58 42.21
C PHE A 183 -11.03 -4.11 41.08
N LEU A 184 -11.83 -3.06 41.34
CA LEU A 184 -12.57 -2.36 40.29
C LEU A 184 -11.63 -1.77 39.26
N ASN A 185 -10.58 -1.06 39.69
CA ASN A 185 -9.54 -0.58 38.78
C ASN A 185 -8.17 -1.18 39.13
N GLY A 186 -7.41 -1.60 38.12
CA GLY A 186 -6.06 -2.11 38.33
C GLY A 186 -5.07 -0.99 38.66
N ILE A 187 -4.79 -0.14 37.67
CA ILE A 187 -3.88 1.01 37.77
C ILE A 187 -4.65 2.27 37.37
N LEU A 188 -4.68 3.28 38.24
CA LEU A 188 -5.42 4.52 38.03
C LEU A 188 -4.50 5.74 38.07
N PHE A 189 -4.58 6.59 37.05
CA PHE A 189 -4.09 7.96 37.05
C PHE A 189 -5.27 8.92 37.02
N ASN A 190 -5.62 9.42 38.19
CA ASN A 190 -6.68 10.40 38.36
C ASN A 190 -6.08 11.82 38.34
N TYR A 191 -6.65 12.70 37.53
CA TYR A 191 -6.20 14.08 37.31
C TYR A 191 -4.91 14.22 36.48
N ASN A 192 -4.50 15.47 36.21
CA ASN A 192 -3.35 15.87 35.39
C ASN A 192 -2.12 14.97 35.61
N SER A 193 -1.86 14.06 34.68
CA SER A 193 -0.75 13.11 34.76
C SER A 193 0.07 13.15 33.48
N GLU A 194 1.38 13.36 33.59
CA GLU A 194 2.24 13.52 32.42
C GLU A 194 3.52 12.70 32.47
N ASN A 195 3.99 12.19 31.32
CA ASN A 195 5.29 11.53 31.20
C ASN A 195 5.49 10.32 32.14
N ASN A 196 4.42 9.65 32.57
CA ASN A 196 4.53 8.44 33.38
C ASN A 196 4.68 7.19 32.50
N LEU A 197 5.38 6.19 33.03
CA LEU A 197 5.61 4.89 32.40
C LEU A 197 4.83 3.80 33.14
N VAL A 198 3.99 3.07 32.40
CA VAL A 198 3.28 1.88 32.87
C VAL A 198 3.73 0.71 32.00
N SER A 199 4.58 -0.17 32.53
CA SER A 199 5.24 -1.20 31.73
C SER A 199 5.18 -2.61 32.30
N ASN A 200 4.90 -3.61 31.46
CA ASN A 200 5.02 -5.03 31.83
C ASN A 200 4.21 -5.44 33.08
N ASN A 201 3.09 -4.77 33.35
CA ASN A 201 2.21 -5.14 34.45
C ASN A 201 1.19 -6.19 33.98
N LYS A 202 0.75 -7.04 34.89
CA LYS A 202 -0.32 -8.02 34.68
C LYS A 202 -1.52 -7.65 35.55
N VAL A 203 -2.61 -7.26 34.93
CA VAL A 203 -3.87 -6.90 35.62
C VAL A 203 -4.94 -7.94 35.32
N LEU A 204 -5.42 -8.61 36.37
CA LEU A 204 -6.47 -9.61 36.29
C LEU A 204 -7.72 -9.07 37.00
N SER A 205 -8.64 -8.53 36.21
CA SER A 205 -9.97 -8.16 36.68
C SER A 205 -10.92 -9.36 36.59
N THR A 206 -11.91 -9.42 37.45
CA THR A 206 -12.97 -10.43 37.43
C THR A 206 -14.32 -9.73 37.37
N GLY A 207 -15.31 -10.34 36.71
CA GLY A 207 -16.66 -9.77 36.64
C GLY A 207 -16.92 -8.76 35.52
N LEU A 208 -15.92 -8.40 34.69
CA LEU A 208 -16.09 -7.48 33.55
C LEU A 208 -16.60 -6.09 33.97
N THR A 209 -16.18 -5.64 35.15
CA THR A 209 -16.47 -4.32 35.72
C THR A 209 -15.18 -3.52 35.90
N GLY A 210 -15.26 -2.20 35.69
CA GLY A 210 -14.13 -1.30 35.90
C GLY A 210 -12.97 -1.49 34.92
N VAL A 211 -11.82 -0.88 35.20
CA VAL A 211 -10.76 -0.67 34.19
C VAL A 211 -9.43 -1.28 34.60
N GLY A 212 -8.77 -1.99 33.70
CA GLY A 212 -7.44 -2.54 33.97
C GLY A 212 -6.37 -1.45 34.17
N ILE A 213 -6.16 -0.60 33.17
CA ILE A 213 -5.30 0.59 33.25
C ILE A 213 -6.11 1.81 32.84
N TYR A 214 -6.22 2.78 33.73
CA TYR A 214 -7.12 3.91 33.59
C TYR A 214 -6.37 5.24 33.73
N SER A 215 -6.54 6.12 32.75
CA SER A 215 -6.11 7.52 32.80
C SER A 215 -7.29 8.45 32.58
N THR A 216 -7.33 9.57 33.30
CA THR A 216 -8.43 10.54 33.26
C THR A 216 -8.01 11.84 32.56
N ALA A 217 -8.85 12.89 32.61
CA ALA A 217 -8.67 14.10 31.81
C ALA A 217 -7.28 14.74 31.94
N ASP A 218 -6.90 15.49 30.90
CA ASP A 218 -5.71 16.35 30.86
C ASP A 218 -4.35 15.63 30.94
N SER A 219 -4.37 14.30 30.94
CA SER A 219 -3.16 13.49 30.94
C SER A 219 -2.46 13.47 29.57
N ARG A 220 -1.12 13.55 29.59
CA ARG A 220 -0.31 13.75 28.37
C ARG A 220 0.96 12.92 28.38
N LEU A 221 1.45 12.56 27.20
CA LEU A 221 2.77 11.94 27.03
C LEU A 221 2.97 10.65 27.88
N MET A 222 1.87 9.96 28.21
CA MET A 222 1.93 8.72 28.98
C MET A 222 2.42 7.59 28.08
N THR A 223 3.25 6.72 28.64
CA THR A 223 3.79 5.55 27.94
C THR A 223 3.27 4.27 28.60
N ILE A 224 2.44 3.51 27.87
CA ILE A 224 1.79 2.28 28.34
C ILE A 224 2.26 1.12 27.47
N ILE A 225 3.18 0.29 27.98
CA ILE A 225 3.89 -0.68 27.15
C ILE A 225 3.96 -2.10 27.74
N GLY A 226 3.76 -3.12 26.91
CA GLY A 226 3.99 -4.51 27.32
C GLY A 226 3.06 -5.04 28.43
N ASN A 227 1.97 -4.34 28.74
CA ASN A 227 1.06 -4.76 29.81
C ASN A 227 0.11 -5.86 29.33
N THR A 228 -0.28 -6.75 30.25
CA THR A 228 -1.33 -7.75 30.03
C THR A 228 -2.55 -7.42 30.87
N VAL A 229 -3.72 -7.30 30.25
CA VAL A 229 -4.98 -7.05 30.96
C VAL A 229 -6.06 -8.03 30.52
N THR A 230 -6.71 -8.65 31.51
CA THR A 230 -7.78 -9.63 31.28
C THR A 230 -8.96 -9.43 32.22
N GLY A 231 -10.18 -9.69 31.73
CA GLY A 231 -11.42 -9.74 32.53
C GLY A 231 -11.95 -8.39 33.02
N ALA A 232 -11.45 -7.26 32.49
CA ALA A 232 -11.92 -5.92 32.82
C ALA A 232 -13.16 -5.53 31.99
N GLU A 233 -13.86 -4.47 32.38
CA GLU A 233 -14.80 -3.81 31.47
C GLU A 233 -14.02 -3.21 30.30
N ASP A 234 -13.07 -2.33 30.60
CA ASP A 234 -12.15 -1.79 29.61
C ASP A 234 -10.73 -2.20 29.99
N GLY A 235 -10.04 -2.88 29.06
CA GLY A 235 -8.65 -3.31 29.29
C GLY A 235 -7.75 -2.11 29.58
N ILE A 236 -7.73 -1.15 28.65
CA ILE A 236 -7.09 0.16 28.84
C ILE A 236 -8.09 1.25 28.46
N ALA A 237 -8.36 2.15 29.41
CA ALA A 237 -9.27 3.27 29.22
C ALA A 237 -8.56 4.62 29.39
N ILE A 238 -8.92 5.58 28.54
CA ILE A 238 -8.51 6.97 28.68
C ILE A 238 -9.75 7.85 28.52
N GLN A 239 -10.17 8.50 29.61
CA GLN A 239 -11.36 9.33 29.64
C GLN A 239 -11.04 10.82 29.49
N GLN A 240 -11.91 11.52 28.78
CA GLN A 240 -11.98 12.98 28.76
C GLN A 240 -13.16 13.44 29.65
N PHE A 241 -12.89 14.19 30.72
CA PHE A 241 -13.92 14.80 31.58
C PHE A 241 -14.14 16.31 31.31
N HIS A 242 -13.15 17.00 30.74
CA HIS A 242 -13.19 18.45 30.48
C HIS A 242 -12.92 18.77 29.00
N MET A 243 -12.72 20.05 28.67
CA MET A 243 -12.47 20.52 27.31
C MET A 243 -11.16 19.99 26.71
N ASP A 244 -10.17 19.71 27.55
CA ASP A 244 -8.83 19.29 27.12
C ASP A 244 -8.79 17.77 26.87
N ILE A 245 -8.30 17.41 25.69
CA ILE A 245 -8.25 16.03 25.21
C ILE A 245 -6.91 15.42 25.62
N PRO A 246 -6.88 14.28 26.31
CA PRO A 246 -5.65 13.54 26.57
C PRO A 246 -4.84 13.31 25.29
N SER A 247 -3.52 13.49 25.34
CA SER A 247 -2.73 13.51 24.10
C SER A 247 -1.29 13.06 24.20
N GLY A 248 -0.70 12.69 23.06
CA GLY A 248 0.71 12.30 22.98
C GLY A 248 1.02 10.93 23.58
N TYR A 249 0.03 10.05 23.71
CA TYR A 249 0.22 8.72 24.28
C TYR A 249 1.06 7.83 23.38
N ILE A 250 1.88 6.98 24.00
CA ILE A 250 2.54 5.84 23.37
C ILE A 250 1.98 4.56 24.00
N ILE A 251 1.14 3.85 23.27
CA ILE A 251 0.51 2.60 23.70
C ILE A 251 1.06 1.47 22.84
N ASN A 252 2.03 0.72 23.36
CA ASN A 252 2.82 -0.22 22.54
C ASN A 252 2.91 -1.63 23.13
N GLY A 253 2.64 -2.66 22.33
CA GLY A 253 2.95 -4.03 22.74
C GLY A 253 2.09 -4.60 23.88
N ASN A 254 0.92 -4.02 24.16
CA ASN A 254 0.03 -4.51 25.20
C ASN A 254 -0.83 -5.69 24.69
N THR A 255 -1.16 -6.62 25.60
CA THR A 255 -2.02 -7.77 25.34
C THR A 255 -3.32 -7.63 26.13
N LEU A 256 -4.44 -7.40 25.44
CA LEU A 256 -5.75 -7.16 26.05
C LEU A 256 -6.73 -8.25 25.60
N THR A 257 -7.03 -9.20 26.50
CA THR A 257 -7.80 -10.39 26.15
C THR A 257 -8.91 -10.70 27.14
N GLY A 258 -10.10 -11.08 26.64
CA GLY A 258 -11.21 -11.49 27.50
C GLY A 258 -11.82 -10.36 28.32
N ASN A 259 -11.66 -9.10 27.89
CA ASN A 259 -12.31 -7.93 28.50
C ASN A 259 -13.66 -7.68 27.80
N LYS A 260 -14.47 -6.73 28.27
CA LYS A 260 -15.64 -6.28 27.51
C LYS A 260 -15.21 -5.45 26.30
N ASN A 261 -14.37 -4.43 26.49
CA ASN A 261 -13.60 -3.77 25.44
C ASN A 261 -12.11 -3.96 25.67
N GLY A 262 -11.33 -4.13 24.60
CA GLY A 262 -9.88 -4.06 24.70
C GLY A 262 -9.45 -2.65 25.09
N PHE A 263 -9.72 -1.68 24.21
CA PHE A 263 -9.40 -0.28 24.40
C PHE A 263 -10.66 0.60 24.37
N TRP A 264 -10.75 1.57 25.28
CA TRP A 264 -11.71 2.68 25.23
C TRP A 264 -10.99 4.01 25.40
N LEU A 265 -10.75 4.73 24.30
CA LEU A 265 -9.79 5.83 24.24
C LEU A 265 -10.44 7.12 23.74
N ARG A 266 -10.35 8.17 24.55
CA ARG A 266 -10.62 9.57 24.17
C ARG A 266 -9.29 10.31 24.10
N ILE A 267 -8.62 10.28 22.95
CA ILE A 267 -7.22 10.75 22.81
C ILE A 267 -6.94 11.48 21.50
N SER A 268 -5.91 12.33 21.48
CA SER A 268 -5.39 12.93 20.24
C SER A 268 -3.87 12.82 20.13
N ASN A 269 -3.33 12.98 18.92
CA ASN A 269 -1.88 13.02 18.65
C ASN A 269 -1.12 11.82 19.26
N SER A 270 -1.75 10.64 19.30
CA SER A 270 -1.24 9.48 20.01
C SER A 270 -0.89 8.34 19.07
N THR A 271 0.02 7.45 19.49
CA THR A 271 0.42 6.26 18.73
C THR A 271 0.04 5.00 19.50
N ILE A 272 -0.73 4.14 18.85
CA ILE A 272 -1.20 2.86 19.36
C ILE A 272 -0.68 1.77 18.44
N SER A 273 0.27 0.97 18.91
CA SER A 273 1.00 0.06 18.02
C SER A 273 1.40 -1.28 18.62
N ASN A 274 1.55 -2.29 17.75
CA ASN A 274 2.02 -3.62 18.13
C ASN A 274 1.19 -4.30 19.25
N ASN A 275 -0.06 -3.88 19.49
CA ASN A 275 -0.89 -4.47 20.53
C ASN A 275 -1.60 -5.73 20.01
N ILE A 276 -1.81 -6.69 20.90
CA ILE A 276 -2.62 -7.88 20.66
C ILE A 276 -3.94 -7.70 21.40
N VAL A 277 -5.04 -7.62 20.66
CA VAL A 277 -6.38 -7.36 21.22
C VAL A 277 -7.34 -8.43 20.74
N ALA A 278 -7.68 -9.37 21.62
CA ALA A 278 -8.43 -10.53 21.20
C ALA A 278 -9.49 -11.00 22.19
N GLN A 279 -10.53 -11.65 21.68
CA GLN A 279 -11.56 -12.30 22.51
C GLN A 279 -12.26 -11.34 23.47
N ASN A 280 -12.37 -10.05 23.11
CA ASN A 280 -13.14 -9.10 23.90
C ASN A 280 -14.62 -9.16 23.49
N ILE A 281 -15.52 -9.04 24.46
CA ILE A 281 -16.96 -9.32 24.27
C ILE A 281 -17.62 -8.33 23.31
N VAL A 282 -17.18 -7.08 23.32
CA VAL A 282 -17.74 -5.98 22.53
C VAL A 282 -16.72 -5.54 21.48
N SER A 283 -15.84 -4.58 21.77
CA SER A 283 -14.93 -4.01 20.77
C SER A 283 -13.48 -4.34 21.06
N GLY A 284 -12.67 -4.48 20.01
CA GLY A 284 -11.21 -4.47 20.17
C GLY A 284 -10.75 -3.07 20.57
N PHE A 285 -11.04 -2.09 19.72
CA PHE A 285 -10.73 -0.68 19.95
C PHE A 285 -12.00 0.17 19.81
N ASP A 286 -12.28 1.02 20.79
CA ASP A 286 -13.19 2.16 20.69
C ASP A 286 -12.37 3.43 20.87
N ILE A 287 -12.22 4.20 19.79
CA ILE A 287 -11.39 5.41 19.78
C ILE A 287 -12.20 6.58 19.28
N THR A 288 -12.12 7.68 20.01
CA THR A 288 -12.62 8.99 19.60
C THR A 288 -11.51 10.01 19.78
N GLY A 289 -11.25 10.78 18.72
CA GLY A 289 -10.27 11.86 18.71
C GLY A 289 -9.59 12.00 17.35
N ARG A 290 -8.46 12.69 17.31
CA ARG A 290 -7.81 13.13 16.06
C ARG A 290 -6.29 12.96 16.06
N TYR A 291 -5.72 12.86 14.86
CA TYR A 291 -4.28 12.71 14.63
C TYR A 291 -3.68 11.47 15.30
N ASN A 292 -4.50 10.44 15.54
CA ASN A 292 -4.03 9.20 16.15
C ASN A 292 -3.49 8.25 15.07
N LYS A 293 -2.45 7.51 15.44
CA LYS A 293 -1.81 6.48 14.62
C LYS A 293 -2.08 5.11 15.23
N ILE A 294 -2.83 4.27 14.53
CA ILE A 294 -3.16 2.90 14.93
C ILE A 294 -2.44 1.95 13.97
N ILE A 295 -1.30 1.41 14.41
CA ILE A 295 -0.32 0.80 13.51
C ILE A 295 0.14 -0.58 13.99
N ASN A 296 0.21 -1.58 13.09
CA ASN A 296 0.78 -2.91 13.39
C ASN A 296 0.09 -3.67 14.53
N ASN A 297 -1.20 -3.44 14.79
CA ASN A 297 -1.92 -4.19 15.82
C ASN A 297 -2.50 -5.50 15.25
N ILE A 298 -2.62 -6.51 16.11
CA ILE A 298 -3.29 -7.78 15.82
C ILE A 298 -4.60 -7.79 16.60
N ILE A 299 -5.72 -7.86 15.87
CA ILE A 299 -7.06 -7.62 16.41
C ILE A 299 -7.98 -8.76 15.97
N SER A 300 -8.44 -9.59 16.90
CA SER A 300 -9.20 -10.77 16.51
C SER A 300 -10.24 -11.29 17.48
N TYR A 301 -11.30 -11.91 16.97
CA TYR A 301 -12.33 -12.55 17.81
C TYR A 301 -13.02 -11.58 18.78
N ASN A 302 -13.19 -10.32 18.40
CA ASN A 302 -13.97 -9.36 19.20
C ASN A 302 -15.44 -9.38 18.75
N GLY A 303 -16.38 -9.32 19.70
CA GLY A 303 -17.79 -9.60 19.47
C GLY A 303 -18.57 -8.56 18.65
N ASN A 304 -17.97 -7.40 18.37
CA ASN A 304 -18.52 -6.36 17.49
C ASN A 304 -17.44 -5.92 16.48
N SER A 305 -16.89 -4.72 16.62
CA SER A 305 -15.87 -4.21 15.68
C SER A 305 -14.47 -4.50 16.20
N GLY A 306 -13.55 -4.86 15.29
CA GLY A 306 -12.12 -4.88 15.59
C GLY A 306 -11.64 -3.48 15.98
N ILE A 307 -11.90 -2.48 15.13
CA ILE A 307 -11.66 -1.07 15.41
C ILE A 307 -12.91 -0.25 15.17
N THR A 308 -13.32 0.53 16.16
CA THR A 308 -14.30 1.60 16.05
C THR A 308 -13.59 2.95 16.12
N LEU A 309 -13.80 3.79 15.10
CA LEU A 309 -13.37 5.19 15.08
C LEU A 309 -14.58 6.11 15.03
N ALA A 310 -14.92 6.76 16.14
CA ALA A 310 -16.01 7.74 16.11
C ALA A 310 -15.59 9.01 15.36
N GLY A 311 -16.58 9.71 14.80
CA GLY A 311 -16.39 11.06 14.30
C GLY A 311 -16.12 12.00 15.47
N PHE A 312 -15.02 12.74 15.41
CA PHE A 312 -14.64 13.66 16.49
C PHE A 312 -14.84 15.13 16.08
N SER A 313 -14.52 15.46 14.84
CA SER A 313 -14.57 16.80 14.27
C SER A 313 -14.78 16.73 12.75
N SER A 314 -14.83 17.88 12.09
CA SER A 314 -14.85 17.93 10.63
C SER A 314 -13.53 17.43 9.99
N LYS A 315 -12.45 17.32 10.77
CA LYS A 315 -11.09 17.03 10.31
C LYS A 315 -10.30 16.22 11.36
N ASP A 316 -10.49 14.91 11.36
CA ASP A 316 -9.91 14.04 12.39
C ASP A 316 -8.51 13.53 12.04
N PHE A 317 -8.21 13.27 10.77
CA PHE A 317 -6.86 12.90 10.31
C PHE A 317 -6.22 11.70 11.05
N ASN A 318 -7.05 10.73 11.45
CA ASN A 318 -6.52 9.49 12.02
C ASN A 318 -5.86 8.64 10.92
N VAL A 319 -4.91 7.79 11.31
CA VAL A 319 -4.22 6.85 10.43
C VAL A 319 -4.35 5.44 11.00
N VAL A 320 -4.96 4.54 10.25
CA VAL A 320 -5.06 3.11 10.58
C VAL A 320 -4.26 2.35 9.53
N SER A 321 -3.10 1.81 9.93
CA SER A 321 -2.21 1.18 8.95
C SER A 321 -1.52 -0.09 9.41
N ASN A 322 -1.30 -1.02 8.48
CA ASN A 322 -0.56 -2.27 8.73
C ASN A 322 -1.16 -3.15 9.85
N ASN A 323 -2.45 -3.00 10.16
CA ASN A 323 -3.10 -3.84 11.16
C ASN A 323 -3.60 -5.14 10.54
N VAL A 324 -3.63 -6.21 11.34
CA VAL A 324 -4.24 -7.49 11.00
C VAL A 324 -5.53 -7.63 11.81
N ILE A 325 -6.68 -7.64 11.13
CA ILE A 325 -8.01 -7.50 11.75
C ILE A 325 -8.93 -8.63 11.27
N ASN A 326 -9.03 -9.69 12.06
CA ASN A 326 -9.65 -10.94 11.60
C ASN A 326 -10.70 -11.49 12.57
N TYR A 327 -11.70 -12.20 12.06
CA TYR A 327 -12.69 -12.90 12.91
C TYR A 327 -13.46 -12.00 13.89
N ASN A 328 -13.68 -10.74 13.53
CA ASN A 328 -14.59 -9.85 14.27
C ASN A 328 -15.96 -9.82 13.57
N VAL A 329 -16.97 -9.17 14.14
CA VAL A 329 -18.21 -8.94 13.39
C VAL A 329 -17.94 -7.98 12.24
N ALA A 330 -17.49 -6.76 12.53
CA ALA A 330 -16.91 -5.87 11.53
C ALA A 330 -15.39 -5.75 11.76
N GLY A 331 -14.61 -5.67 10.68
CA GLY A 331 -13.17 -5.40 10.84
C GLY A 331 -12.96 -4.00 11.42
N VAL A 332 -13.40 -2.99 10.67
CA VAL A 332 -13.34 -1.59 11.06
C VAL A 332 -14.67 -0.91 10.82
N SER A 333 -15.14 -0.11 11.79
CA SER A 333 -16.28 0.79 11.66
C SER A 333 -15.83 2.23 11.97
N SER A 334 -15.96 3.14 11.00
CA SER A 334 -15.44 4.50 11.15
C SER A 334 -16.41 5.59 10.68
N ALA A 335 -16.65 6.56 11.54
CA ALA A 335 -17.26 7.85 11.23
C ALA A 335 -16.23 8.99 11.16
N SER A 336 -14.93 8.67 11.21
CA SER A 336 -13.87 9.66 11.36
C SER A 336 -13.44 10.27 10.02
N ASN A 337 -13.61 11.59 9.88
CA ASN A 337 -13.34 12.34 8.65
C ASN A 337 -11.83 12.47 8.38
N TYR A 338 -11.43 12.55 7.11
CA TYR A 338 -10.02 12.68 6.70
C TYR A 338 -9.11 11.54 7.18
N THR A 339 -9.70 10.42 7.59
CA THR A 339 -8.94 9.25 8.05
C THR A 339 -8.28 8.53 6.86
N THR A 340 -7.07 8.02 7.08
CA THR A 340 -6.38 7.15 6.13
C THR A 340 -6.35 5.72 6.63
N PHE A 341 -6.95 4.80 5.86
CA PHE A 341 -6.85 3.35 6.06
C PHE A 341 -5.86 2.79 5.03
N SER A 342 -4.70 2.29 5.47
CA SER A 342 -3.69 1.79 4.53
C SER A 342 -2.98 0.50 4.91
N ASN A 343 -2.74 -0.38 3.93
CA ASN A 343 -1.97 -1.61 4.13
C ASN A 343 -2.53 -2.55 5.22
N ASN A 344 -3.81 -2.45 5.58
CA ASN A 344 -4.42 -3.35 6.56
C ASN A 344 -4.84 -4.66 5.88
N ILE A 345 -4.78 -5.75 6.64
CA ILE A 345 -5.31 -7.06 6.25
C ILE A 345 -6.56 -7.30 7.09
N MET A 346 -7.71 -7.46 6.43
CA MET A 346 -8.98 -7.68 7.11
C MET A 346 -9.67 -8.93 6.55
N SER A 347 -9.82 -9.97 7.37
CA SER A 347 -10.31 -11.26 6.86
C SER A 347 -11.23 -12.01 7.80
N PHE A 348 -12.12 -12.82 7.23
CA PHE A 348 -13.03 -13.69 7.97
C PHE A 348 -13.93 -12.95 8.98
N ASN A 349 -14.25 -11.68 8.71
CA ASN A 349 -15.23 -10.95 9.53
C ASN A 349 -16.65 -11.36 9.12
N THR A 350 -17.57 -11.45 10.08
CA THR A 350 -18.94 -11.95 9.83
C THR A 350 -19.87 -10.88 9.23
N PHE A 351 -19.38 -9.66 9.04
CA PHE A 351 -20.04 -8.56 8.35
C PHE A 351 -19.03 -7.88 7.39
N HIS A 352 -19.01 -6.55 7.34
CA HIS A 352 -18.09 -5.80 6.46
C HIS A 352 -16.65 -5.79 6.99
N ALA A 353 -15.68 -5.84 6.08
CA ALA A 353 -14.27 -5.70 6.48
C ALA A 353 -13.99 -4.25 6.93
N LEU A 354 -14.39 -3.26 6.13
CA LEU A 354 -14.30 -1.84 6.46
C LEU A 354 -15.61 -1.11 6.14
N ILE A 355 -16.18 -0.45 7.15
CA ILE A 355 -17.30 0.50 7.05
C ILE A 355 -16.75 1.90 7.28
N SER A 356 -16.98 2.82 6.35
CA SER A 356 -16.61 4.23 6.52
C SER A 356 -17.73 5.18 6.09
N VAL A 357 -18.24 5.96 7.06
CA VAL A 357 -19.23 7.03 6.82
C VAL A 357 -18.61 8.43 6.85
N GLY A 358 -17.29 8.53 7.09
CA GLY A 358 -16.55 9.79 7.10
C GLY A 358 -16.29 10.34 5.69
N ASN A 359 -16.21 11.66 5.58
CA ASN A 359 -15.85 12.38 4.35
C ASN A 359 -14.32 12.49 4.20
N HIS A 360 -13.86 12.68 2.96
CA HIS A 360 -12.44 12.85 2.63
C HIS A 360 -11.55 11.69 3.10
N VAL A 361 -12.12 10.50 3.25
CA VAL A 361 -11.40 9.31 3.70
C VAL A 361 -10.56 8.75 2.57
N THR A 362 -9.32 8.36 2.89
CA THR A 362 -8.43 7.64 1.96
C THR A 362 -8.33 6.17 2.36
N ILE A 363 -8.71 5.26 1.46
CA ILE A 363 -8.64 3.82 1.65
C ILE A 363 -7.68 3.27 0.60
N SER A 364 -6.47 2.88 1.02
CA SER A 364 -5.44 2.47 0.05
C SER A 364 -4.66 1.22 0.40
N ARG A 365 -4.33 0.39 -0.60
CA ARG A 365 -3.44 -0.78 -0.43
C ARG A 365 -3.90 -1.79 0.64
N ASN A 366 -5.18 -1.81 1.00
CA ASN A 366 -5.70 -2.79 1.95
C ASN A 366 -6.04 -4.11 1.24
N THR A 367 -5.92 -5.20 1.98
CA THR A 367 -6.28 -6.55 1.52
C THR A 367 -7.45 -7.05 2.34
N MET A 368 -8.60 -7.30 1.70
CA MET A 368 -9.84 -7.68 2.38
C MET A 368 -10.39 -8.97 1.77
N LYS A 369 -10.37 -10.05 2.55
CA LYS A 369 -10.64 -11.40 2.04
C LYS A 369 -11.61 -12.20 2.90
N ASN A 370 -12.47 -12.99 2.26
CA ASN A 370 -13.35 -13.95 2.95
C ASN A 370 -14.25 -13.29 4.01
N ASN A 371 -14.69 -12.06 3.80
CA ASN A 371 -15.65 -11.43 4.70
C ASN A 371 -17.06 -11.74 4.22
N VAL A 372 -17.97 -11.97 5.16
CA VAL A 372 -19.36 -12.30 4.82
C VAL A 372 -20.06 -11.08 4.20
N GLY A 373 -19.72 -9.85 4.58
CA GLY A 373 -20.27 -8.65 3.96
C GLY A 373 -19.45 -8.14 2.78
N SER A 374 -19.59 -6.85 2.48
CA SER A 374 -18.67 -6.10 1.61
C SER A 374 -17.22 -6.12 2.14
N GLY A 375 -16.24 -6.18 1.25
CA GLY A 375 -14.86 -5.82 1.59
C GLY A 375 -14.79 -4.38 2.08
N ILE A 376 -15.20 -3.43 1.23
CA ILE A 376 -15.29 -2.00 1.55
C ILE A 376 -16.74 -1.55 1.47
N PHE A 377 -17.22 -0.80 2.47
CA PHE A 377 -18.52 -0.14 2.48
C PHE A 377 -18.34 1.35 2.82
N VAL A 378 -18.78 2.25 1.94
CA VAL A 378 -18.58 3.70 2.08
C VAL A 378 -19.88 4.49 1.88
N ILE A 379 -20.14 5.48 2.74
CA ILE A 379 -21.21 6.49 2.61
C ILE A 379 -20.64 7.93 2.63
N GLY A 380 -19.32 8.11 2.55
CA GLY A 380 -18.69 9.43 2.58
C GLY A 380 -18.69 10.15 1.21
N THR A 381 -18.39 11.45 1.25
CA THR A 381 -18.10 12.29 0.07
C THR A 381 -16.59 12.55 -0.06
N TYR A 382 -16.13 12.81 -1.28
CA TYR A 382 -14.73 13.10 -1.62
C TYR A 382 -13.73 12.03 -1.13
N CYS A 383 -14.18 10.79 -0.99
CA CYS A 383 -13.35 9.67 -0.57
C CYS A 383 -12.49 9.18 -1.75
N THR A 384 -11.27 8.76 -1.44
CA THR A 384 -10.33 8.17 -2.41
C THR A 384 -10.06 6.71 -2.04
N ILE A 385 -10.44 5.78 -2.92
CA ILE A 385 -10.31 4.34 -2.73
C ILE A 385 -9.39 3.78 -3.80
N VAL A 386 -8.16 3.40 -3.43
CA VAL A 386 -7.10 3.13 -4.41
C VAL A 386 -6.19 1.95 -4.09
N HIS A 387 -5.85 1.11 -5.08
CA HIS A 387 -4.92 -0.02 -4.91
C HIS A 387 -5.35 -1.08 -3.87
N ASN A 388 -6.63 -1.24 -3.58
CA ASN A 388 -7.09 -2.29 -2.66
C ASN A 388 -7.30 -3.62 -3.37
N ILE A 389 -7.09 -4.73 -2.66
CA ILE A 389 -7.32 -6.10 -3.13
C ILE A 389 -8.50 -6.68 -2.36
N LEU A 390 -9.62 -6.94 -3.05
CA LEU A 390 -10.89 -7.38 -2.47
C LEU A 390 -11.27 -8.73 -3.09
N GLN A 391 -11.22 -9.80 -2.30
CA GLN A 391 -11.39 -11.18 -2.79
C GLN A 391 -12.34 -12.01 -1.93
N TYR A 392 -13.19 -12.82 -2.55
CA TYR A 392 -14.07 -13.77 -1.84
C TYR A 392 -15.00 -13.14 -0.80
N ASN A 393 -15.43 -11.90 -1.03
CA ASN A 393 -16.46 -11.23 -0.22
C ASN A 393 -17.82 -11.36 -0.93
N ILE A 394 -18.95 -11.18 -0.23
CA ILE A 394 -20.27 -11.15 -0.90
C ILE A 394 -20.33 -9.98 -1.90
N ILE A 395 -19.78 -8.83 -1.54
CA ILE A 395 -19.56 -7.71 -2.46
C ILE A 395 -18.11 -7.26 -2.29
N GLY A 396 -17.38 -6.99 -3.37
CA GLY A 396 -16.05 -6.43 -3.24
C GLY A 396 -16.11 -5.04 -2.60
N MET A 397 -16.88 -4.12 -3.18
CA MET A 397 -17.07 -2.75 -2.69
C MET A 397 -18.52 -2.26 -2.82
N THR A 398 -19.02 -1.61 -1.78
CA THR A 398 -20.31 -0.91 -1.78
C THR A 398 -20.10 0.57 -1.53
N LEU A 399 -20.63 1.43 -2.40
CA LEU A 399 -20.72 2.87 -2.19
C LEU A 399 -22.19 3.29 -2.15
N GLN A 400 -22.64 3.78 -1.01
CA GLN A 400 -23.97 4.35 -0.87
C GLN A 400 -23.95 5.85 -1.15
N LYS A 401 -25.09 6.37 -1.58
CA LYS A 401 -25.30 7.79 -1.83
C LYS A 401 -25.23 8.54 -0.50
N SER A 402 -24.29 9.47 -0.37
CA SER A 402 -24.21 10.38 0.79
C SER A 402 -25.06 11.63 0.57
N THR A 403 -24.91 12.22 -0.61
CA THR A 403 -25.49 13.48 -1.03
C THR A 403 -25.93 13.38 -2.49
N ASN A 404 -26.39 14.49 -3.08
CA ASN A 404 -26.64 14.52 -4.53
C ASN A 404 -25.35 14.59 -5.37
N ALA A 405 -24.19 14.85 -4.76
CA ALA A 405 -22.91 14.95 -5.45
C ALA A 405 -21.75 14.49 -4.55
N ASP A 406 -21.42 13.20 -4.61
CA ASP A 406 -20.48 12.60 -3.67
C ASP A 406 -19.01 12.75 -4.08
N HIS A 407 -18.72 12.81 -5.38
CA HIS A 407 -17.37 13.03 -5.91
C HIS A 407 -16.31 12.03 -5.40
N ASN A 408 -16.67 10.77 -5.18
CA ASN A 408 -15.74 9.74 -4.76
C ASN A 408 -14.86 9.28 -5.94
N VAL A 409 -13.62 8.89 -5.66
CA VAL A 409 -12.66 8.38 -6.65
C VAL A 409 -12.27 6.94 -6.31
N ILE A 410 -12.59 6.01 -7.21
CA ILE A 410 -12.34 4.58 -7.06
C ILE A 410 -11.37 4.18 -8.17
N SER A 411 -10.11 3.88 -7.83
CA SER A 411 -9.10 3.65 -8.84
C SER A 411 -8.10 2.54 -8.55
N PHE A 412 -7.63 1.85 -9.59
CA PHE A 412 -6.57 0.83 -9.46
C PHE A 412 -6.85 -0.28 -8.43
N ASN A 413 -8.11 -0.56 -8.11
CA ASN A 413 -8.46 -1.65 -7.20
C ASN A 413 -8.58 -2.97 -7.97
N GLU A 414 -8.24 -4.09 -7.32
CA GLU A 414 -8.45 -5.45 -7.84
C GLU A 414 -9.57 -6.12 -7.06
N LEU A 415 -10.66 -6.43 -7.74
CA LEU A 415 -11.87 -7.04 -7.18
C LEU A 415 -12.11 -8.38 -7.89
N THR A 416 -11.75 -9.48 -7.21
CA THR A 416 -11.72 -10.81 -7.83
C THR A 416 -12.53 -11.82 -7.03
N SER A 417 -13.35 -12.62 -7.70
CA SER A 417 -14.07 -13.75 -7.07
C SER A 417 -14.96 -13.33 -5.89
N ASN A 418 -15.58 -12.16 -5.96
CA ASN A 418 -16.65 -11.76 -5.04
C ASN A 418 -18.02 -12.14 -5.63
N GLY A 419 -19.11 -11.93 -4.87
CA GLY A 419 -20.45 -12.00 -5.43
C GLY A 419 -20.65 -10.96 -6.53
N ASN A 420 -20.76 -9.68 -6.13
CA ASN A 420 -20.59 -8.55 -7.03
C ASN A 420 -19.21 -7.90 -6.84
N GLY A 421 -18.65 -7.31 -7.91
CA GLY A 421 -17.42 -6.54 -7.80
C GLY A 421 -17.64 -5.23 -7.03
N ILE A 422 -18.35 -4.28 -7.64
CA ILE A 422 -18.66 -2.97 -7.07
C ILE A 422 -20.15 -2.67 -7.23
N ASN A 423 -20.82 -2.28 -6.14
CA ASN A 423 -22.16 -1.72 -6.15
C ASN A 423 -22.10 -0.25 -5.74
N SER A 424 -22.42 0.68 -6.64
CA SER A 424 -22.32 2.12 -6.37
C SER A 424 -23.60 2.89 -6.67
N ALA A 425 -24.21 3.43 -5.61
CA ALA A 425 -25.22 4.48 -5.67
C ALA A 425 -24.63 5.90 -5.62
N SER A 426 -23.31 6.03 -5.48
CA SER A 426 -22.62 7.31 -5.27
C SER A 426 -22.56 8.14 -6.57
N PRO A 427 -23.28 9.28 -6.65
CA PRO A 427 -23.36 10.10 -7.86
C PRO A 427 -22.11 10.97 -8.06
N TYR A 428 -21.85 11.35 -9.31
CA TYR A 428 -20.69 12.17 -9.73
C TYR A 428 -19.32 11.57 -9.35
N SER A 429 -19.28 10.27 -9.09
CA SER A 429 -18.08 9.54 -8.71
C SER A 429 -17.32 9.03 -9.94
N THR A 430 -16.00 8.87 -9.79
CA THR A 430 -15.09 8.40 -10.84
C THR A 430 -14.62 6.98 -10.55
N PHE A 431 -14.75 6.10 -11.55
CA PHE A 431 -14.26 4.73 -11.52
C PHE A 431 -13.17 4.60 -12.59
N ASN A 432 -11.90 4.45 -12.20
CA ASN A 432 -10.82 4.38 -13.18
C ASN A 432 -9.73 3.34 -12.94
N ASN A 433 -9.35 2.61 -13.99
CA ASN A 433 -8.30 1.59 -13.93
C ASN A 433 -8.54 0.45 -12.92
N ASN A 434 -9.79 0.14 -12.56
CA ASN A 434 -10.07 -1.00 -11.69
C ASN A 434 -10.07 -2.31 -12.51
N LEU A 435 -9.54 -3.37 -11.91
CA LEU A 435 -9.59 -4.74 -12.43
C LEU A 435 -10.68 -5.50 -11.68
N ILE A 436 -11.74 -5.87 -12.38
CA ILE A 436 -12.94 -6.49 -11.79
C ILE A 436 -13.23 -7.79 -12.54
N LYS A 437 -12.89 -8.93 -11.93
CA LYS A 437 -12.90 -10.21 -12.65
C LYS A 437 -13.41 -11.39 -11.84
N TYR A 438 -13.95 -12.39 -12.54
CA TYR A 438 -14.36 -13.67 -11.95
C TYR A 438 -15.39 -13.55 -10.81
N ASN A 439 -16.17 -12.46 -10.76
CA ASN A 439 -17.24 -12.33 -9.78
C ASN A 439 -18.45 -13.17 -10.21
N THR A 440 -19.18 -13.73 -9.24
CA THR A 440 -20.29 -14.66 -9.50
C THR A 440 -21.54 -13.98 -10.05
N GLU A 441 -21.59 -12.65 -10.01
CA GLU A 441 -22.65 -11.81 -10.58
C GLU A 441 -22.06 -10.72 -11.50
N THR A 442 -22.29 -9.45 -11.18
CA THR A 442 -21.89 -8.31 -12.00
C THR A 442 -20.56 -7.73 -11.52
N GLY A 443 -19.72 -7.29 -12.47
CA GLY A 443 -18.48 -6.59 -12.17
C GLY A 443 -18.75 -5.24 -11.51
N LEU A 444 -19.40 -4.31 -12.23
CA LEU A 444 -19.70 -2.96 -11.75
C LEU A 444 -21.20 -2.64 -11.90
N ILE A 445 -21.88 -2.33 -10.82
CA ILE A 445 -23.26 -1.84 -10.79
C ILE A 445 -23.26 -0.35 -10.43
N ILE A 446 -23.91 0.47 -11.27
CA ILE A 446 -24.04 1.91 -11.10
C ILE A 446 -25.52 2.29 -11.00
N THR A 447 -25.91 2.77 -9.82
CA THR A 447 -27.22 3.35 -9.54
C THR A 447 -27.14 4.84 -9.20
N GLY A 448 -25.92 5.39 -9.08
CA GLY A 448 -25.67 6.85 -8.98
C GLY A 448 -25.57 7.51 -10.35
N SER A 449 -26.11 8.72 -10.52
CA SER A 449 -26.08 9.47 -11.78
C SER A 449 -24.78 10.27 -11.97
N GLY A 450 -24.46 10.63 -13.21
CA GLY A 450 -23.35 11.53 -13.51
C GLY A 450 -21.95 10.94 -13.29
N CYS A 451 -21.82 9.62 -13.18
CA CYS A 451 -20.54 8.96 -12.92
C CYS A 451 -19.63 8.96 -14.16
N TYR A 452 -18.31 8.98 -13.92
CA TYR A 452 -17.29 8.88 -14.96
C TYR A 452 -16.52 7.56 -14.85
N ILE A 453 -16.76 6.64 -15.79
CA ILE A 453 -16.27 5.26 -15.75
C ILE A 453 -15.28 5.06 -16.89
N THR A 454 -14.00 4.88 -16.59
CA THR A 454 -12.95 4.81 -17.62
C THR A 454 -11.82 3.84 -17.34
N LYS A 455 -11.28 3.19 -18.37
CA LYS A 455 -10.11 2.30 -18.25
C LYS A 455 -10.27 1.12 -17.28
N ASN A 456 -11.50 0.78 -16.87
CA ASN A 456 -11.75 -0.40 -16.05
C ASN A 456 -11.75 -1.65 -16.93
N ALA A 457 -11.27 -2.76 -16.37
CA ALA A 457 -11.30 -4.07 -17.00
C ALA A 457 -12.29 -4.97 -16.26
N MET A 458 -13.44 -5.26 -16.88
CA MET A 458 -14.52 -6.07 -16.33
C MET A 458 -14.58 -7.40 -17.10
N LEU A 459 -13.91 -8.41 -16.55
CA LEU A 459 -13.54 -9.63 -17.28
C LEU A 459 -14.12 -10.88 -16.61
N SER A 460 -14.79 -11.73 -17.38
CA SER A 460 -15.27 -13.04 -16.90
C SER A 460 -16.12 -12.97 -15.63
N ASN A 461 -16.96 -11.93 -15.49
CA ASN A 461 -18.01 -11.90 -14.48
C ASN A 461 -19.21 -12.68 -15.04
N HIS A 462 -19.85 -13.47 -14.18
CA HIS A 462 -20.83 -14.46 -14.64
C HIS A 462 -22.07 -13.80 -15.28
N VAL A 463 -22.52 -12.65 -14.77
CA VAL A 463 -23.70 -11.93 -15.28
C VAL A 463 -23.31 -10.79 -16.21
N ALA A 464 -22.79 -9.68 -15.68
CA ALA A 464 -22.47 -8.52 -16.50
C ALA A 464 -21.09 -7.96 -16.18
N GLY A 465 -20.43 -7.36 -17.17
CA GLY A 465 -19.27 -6.52 -16.90
C GLY A 465 -19.69 -5.24 -16.18
N LEU A 466 -20.70 -4.56 -16.72
CA LEU A 466 -21.27 -3.33 -16.19
C LEU A 466 -22.80 -3.35 -16.28
N THR A 467 -23.47 -2.88 -15.22
CA THR A 467 -24.90 -2.60 -15.21
C THR A 467 -25.13 -1.15 -14.77
N ILE A 468 -25.89 -0.38 -15.54
CA ILE A 468 -26.27 1.00 -15.18
C ILE A 468 -27.79 1.13 -15.14
N THR A 469 -28.32 1.55 -13.99
CA THR A 469 -29.76 1.82 -13.84
C THR A 469 -30.10 3.31 -13.69
N SER A 470 -29.09 4.14 -13.43
CA SER A 470 -29.18 5.60 -13.31
C SER A 470 -29.00 6.32 -14.64
N THR A 471 -28.91 7.65 -14.63
CA THR A 471 -28.84 8.48 -15.84
C THR A 471 -27.59 9.36 -15.92
N GLY A 472 -27.26 9.81 -17.14
CA GLY A 472 -26.24 10.84 -17.36
C GLY A 472 -24.79 10.38 -17.13
N ASN A 473 -24.52 9.08 -17.15
CA ASN A 473 -23.17 8.55 -16.93
C ASN A 473 -22.31 8.62 -18.20
N THR A 474 -20.99 8.66 -18.03
CA THR A 474 -20.02 8.57 -19.13
C THR A 474 -19.17 7.33 -18.97
N VAL A 475 -19.20 6.46 -19.97
CA VAL A 475 -18.47 5.17 -19.98
C VAL A 475 -17.54 5.15 -21.19
N ILE A 476 -16.23 5.28 -20.93
CA ILE A 476 -15.24 5.47 -21.99
C ILE A 476 -13.93 4.71 -21.77
N SER A 477 -13.40 4.08 -22.82
CA SER A 477 -12.10 3.37 -22.76
C SER A 477 -12.06 2.20 -21.78
N ASN A 478 -13.17 1.51 -21.51
CA ASN A 478 -13.20 0.32 -20.66
C ASN A 478 -13.06 -0.97 -21.48
N SER A 479 -12.68 -2.06 -20.83
CA SER A 479 -12.67 -3.41 -21.38
C SER A 479 -13.76 -4.26 -20.76
N PHE A 480 -14.57 -4.89 -21.59
CA PHE A 480 -15.62 -5.84 -21.21
C PHE A 480 -15.37 -7.14 -21.96
N ALA A 481 -14.97 -8.20 -21.25
CA ALA A 481 -14.68 -9.47 -21.90
C ALA A 481 -15.26 -10.68 -21.20
N ASN A 482 -15.78 -11.62 -21.99
CA ASN A 482 -16.22 -12.94 -21.54
C ASN A 482 -17.28 -12.91 -20.41
N ASN A 483 -18.17 -11.93 -20.41
CA ASN A 483 -19.33 -11.88 -19.52
C ASN A 483 -20.59 -12.38 -20.27
N LEU A 484 -21.67 -12.73 -19.57
CA LEU A 484 -22.96 -12.96 -20.21
C LEU A 484 -23.45 -11.67 -20.91
N PHE A 485 -23.36 -10.52 -20.23
CA PHE A 485 -23.58 -9.19 -20.80
C PHE A 485 -22.30 -8.35 -20.68
N GLY A 486 -21.78 -7.80 -21.79
CA GLY A 486 -20.68 -6.85 -21.73
C GLY A 486 -21.06 -5.61 -20.92
N ALA A 487 -22.15 -4.95 -21.32
CA ALA A 487 -22.81 -3.93 -20.51
C ALA A 487 -24.35 -3.99 -20.64
N SER A 488 -25.05 -3.71 -19.54
CA SER A 488 -26.52 -3.68 -19.44
C SER A 488 -27.00 -2.31 -18.96
N PHE A 489 -28.11 -1.83 -19.54
CA PHE A 489 -28.66 -0.50 -19.25
C PHE A 489 -30.18 -0.59 -19.04
N SER A 490 -30.70 0.13 -18.04
CA SER A 490 -32.16 0.19 -17.80
C SER A 490 -32.88 1.21 -18.68
N SER A 491 -32.17 2.22 -19.21
CA SER A 491 -32.76 3.33 -19.95
C SER A 491 -31.83 3.88 -21.02
N TYR A 492 -32.39 4.44 -22.10
CA TYR A 492 -31.62 5.13 -23.14
C TYR A 492 -30.83 6.36 -22.64
N LYS A 493 -31.25 6.94 -21.49
CA LYS A 493 -30.56 8.06 -20.83
C LYS A 493 -29.43 7.60 -19.91
N ALA A 494 -29.18 6.29 -19.82
CA ALA A 494 -28.29 5.74 -18.80
C ALA A 494 -26.84 6.22 -18.96
N ALA A 495 -26.31 6.17 -20.18
CA ALA A 495 -24.93 6.55 -20.42
C ALA A 495 -24.61 6.98 -21.86
N LYS A 496 -23.51 7.74 -22.00
CA LYS A 496 -22.71 7.81 -23.22
C LYS A 496 -21.66 6.71 -23.16
N PHE A 497 -21.79 5.67 -23.99
CA PHE A 497 -21.00 4.43 -23.95
C PHE A 497 -20.05 4.34 -25.15
N ASN A 498 -18.92 5.06 -25.12
CA ASN A 498 -18.08 5.25 -26.31
C ASN A 498 -16.65 4.74 -26.13
N LEU A 499 -15.95 4.40 -27.22
CA LEU A 499 -14.51 4.08 -27.19
C LEU A 499 -14.13 2.89 -26.28
N ASN A 500 -15.08 2.02 -25.96
CA ASN A 500 -14.87 0.81 -25.16
C ASN A 500 -14.49 -0.39 -26.03
N SER A 501 -13.90 -1.41 -25.41
CA SER A 501 -13.55 -2.70 -26.00
C SER A 501 -14.50 -3.78 -25.49
N LEU A 502 -15.26 -4.44 -26.37
CA LEU A 502 -16.22 -5.49 -26.03
C LEU A 502 -15.88 -6.77 -26.77
N ILE A 503 -15.47 -7.83 -26.06
CA ILE A 503 -14.87 -9.03 -26.66
C ILE A 503 -15.45 -10.29 -26.02
N GLY A 504 -15.89 -11.26 -26.82
CA GLY A 504 -16.24 -12.59 -26.31
C GLY A 504 -17.45 -12.66 -25.37
N ASN A 505 -18.17 -11.55 -25.15
CA ASN A 505 -19.40 -11.57 -24.37
C ASN A 505 -20.52 -12.30 -25.13
N TYR A 506 -21.44 -12.93 -24.40
CA TYR A 506 -22.60 -13.58 -25.03
C TYR A 506 -23.55 -12.55 -25.66
N TYR A 507 -23.87 -11.50 -24.92
CA TYR A 507 -24.38 -10.23 -25.44
C TYR A 507 -23.32 -9.14 -25.26
N GLN A 508 -22.99 -8.41 -26.30
CA GLN A 508 -22.04 -7.30 -26.18
C GLN A 508 -22.67 -6.16 -25.37
N VAL A 509 -23.91 -5.80 -25.70
CA VAL A 509 -24.72 -4.84 -24.94
C VAL A 509 -26.19 -5.28 -24.89
N TYR A 510 -26.86 -4.90 -23.80
CA TYR A 510 -28.28 -5.18 -23.57
C TYR A 510 -29.00 -3.94 -23.02
N SER A 511 -30.16 -3.62 -23.58
CA SER A 511 -31.11 -2.63 -23.05
C SER A 511 -32.54 -3.08 -23.37
N PRO A 512 -33.41 -3.27 -22.36
CA PRO A 512 -34.82 -3.56 -22.60
C PRO A 512 -35.64 -2.31 -22.96
N ASP A 513 -35.11 -1.10 -22.69
CA ASP A 513 -35.77 0.15 -23.04
C ASP A 513 -35.76 0.38 -24.56
N THR A 514 -36.95 0.59 -25.12
CA THR A 514 -37.21 0.84 -26.55
C THR A 514 -37.67 2.27 -26.84
N SER A 515 -37.70 3.15 -25.83
CA SER A 515 -38.16 4.54 -25.98
C SER A 515 -37.12 5.49 -26.58
N GLY A 516 -35.87 5.05 -26.71
CA GLY A 516 -34.78 5.81 -27.31
C GLY A 516 -33.52 4.97 -27.50
N ALA A 517 -32.54 5.51 -28.24
CA ALA A 517 -31.28 4.79 -28.51
C ALA A 517 -30.14 5.25 -27.60
N ILE A 518 -29.40 4.30 -27.03
CA ILE A 518 -28.17 4.58 -26.27
C ILE A 518 -27.04 4.98 -27.22
N ASN A 519 -26.31 6.04 -26.89
CA ASN A 519 -25.12 6.45 -27.63
C ASN A 519 -23.98 5.46 -27.38
N ALA A 520 -23.66 4.65 -28.38
CA ALA A 520 -22.65 3.59 -28.33
C ALA A 520 -21.61 3.69 -29.48
N LEU A 521 -21.21 4.92 -29.80
CA LEU A 521 -20.34 5.24 -30.92
C LEU A 521 -18.88 4.87 -30.67
N ASN A 522 -18.18 4.54 -31.75
CA ASN A 522 -16.73 4.31 -31.80
C ASN A 522 -16.24 3.27 -30.78
N ASN A 523 -17.05 2.27 -30.46
CA ASN A 523 -16.59 1.10 -29.72
C ASN A 523 -15.87 0.11 -30.63
N TRP A 524 -14.97 -0.70 -30.07
CA TRP A 524 -14.42 -1.89 -30.71
C TRP A 524 -15.21 -3.12 -30.25
N TRP A 525 -15.93 -3.74 -31.18
CA TRP A 525 -16.84 -4.85 -30.89
C TRP A 525 -16.17 -6.23 -31.02
N GLY A 526 -14.84 -6.26 -30.94
CA GLY A 526 -14.05 -7.45 -31.21
C GLY A 526 -13.98 -7.85 -32.69
N SER A 527 -14.53 -7.05 -33.61
CA SER A 527 -14.48 -7.26 -35.07
C SER A 527 -14.57 -5.96 -35.85
N SER A 528 -13.97 -5.95 -37.05
CA SER A 528 -14.11 -4.85 -38.01
C SER A 528 -15.43 -4.91 -38.80
N GLY A 529 -16.13 -6.06 -38.75
CA GLY A 529 -17.46 -6.22 -39.34
C GLY A 529 -18.53 -5.44 -38.59
N VAL A 530 -19.77 -5.49 -39.12
CA VAL A 530 -20.93 -4.88 -38.45
C VAL A 530 -21.07 -5.46 -37.04
N PRO A 531 -21.26 -4.62 -36.00
CA PRO A 531 -21.45 -5.10 -34.63
C PRO A 531 -22.59 -6.11 -34.50
N LYS A 532 -22.37 -7.19 -33.77
CA LYS A 532 -23.34 -8.29 -33.54
C LYS A 532 -23.60 -8.46 -32.04
N ARG A 533 -24.66 -9.21 -31.70
CA ARG A 533 -25.06 -9.52 -30.31
C ARG A 533 -25.37 -8.25 -29.51
N ILE A 534 -26.08 -7.33 -30.16
CA ILE A 534 -26.62 -6.10 -29.60
C ILE A 534 -28.11 -6.33 -29.40
N TYR A 535 -28.62 -6.17 -28.18
CA TYR A 535 -30.04 -6.31 -27.87
C TYR A 535 -30.59 -4.99 -27.32
N GLY A 536 -31.56 -4.39 -28.01
CA GLY A 536 -32.11 -3.08 -27.70
C GLY A 536 -31.74 -2.00 -28.72
N LEU A 537 -32.14 -0.75 -28.47
CA LEU A 537 -31.87 0.38 -29.36
C LEU A 537 -30.52 1.04 -29.03
N PHE A 538 -29.56 0.91 -29.93
CA PHE A 538 -28.21 1.48 -29.79
C PHE A 538 -27.78 2.21 -31.05
N ASN A 539 -27.20 3.39 -30.89
CA ASN A 539 -26.48 4.07 -31.97
C ASN A 539 -24.99 3.69 -31.91
N PHE A 540 -24.59 2.70 -32.72
CA PHE A 540 -23.23 2.15 -32.73
C PHE A 540 -22.43 2.43 -34.03
N ASN A 541 -22.99 3.21 -34.96
CA ASN A 541 -22.34 3.56 -36.22
C ASN A 541 -21.93 5.04 -36.19
N PRO A 542 -20.63 5.38 -36.26
CA PRO A 542 -19.50 4.51 -36.61
C PRO A 542 -18.92 3.66 -35.47
N TRP A 543 -18.17 2.60 -35.81
CA TRP A 543 -17.43 1.71 -34.87
C TRP A 543 -15.93 1.60 -35.24
N ILE A 544 -15.07 1.27 -34.27
CA ILE A 544 -13.61 1.12 -34.50
C ILE A 544 -13.33 -0.08 -35.41
N VAL A 545 -12.35 0.02 -36.30
CA VAL A 545 -11.89 -1.07 -37.17
C VAL A 545 -10.39 -1.29 -37.08
N LEU A 546 -9.96 -2.52 -37.37
CA LEU A 546 -8.53 -2.85 -37.49
C LEU A 546 -7.97 -2.28 -38.79
N ARG A 547 -6.79 -1.68 -38.70
CA ARG A 547 -5.96 -1.30 -39.86
C ARG A 547 -4.55 -1.82 -39.68
N LEU A 548 -3.91 -2.18 -40.78
CA LEU A 548 -2.53 -2.66 -40.82
C LEU A 548 -1.78 -1.92 -41.91
N ASN A 549 -0.75 -1.16 -41.51
CA ASN A 549 0.06 -0.37 -42.43
C ASN A 549 1.51 -0.82 -42.35
N SER A 550 2.21 -0.79 -43.48
CA SER A 550 3.68 -0.89 -43.55
C SER A 550 4.25 0.48 -43.92
N ASN A 551 5.42 0.83 -43.38
CA ASN A 551 6.14 2.03 -43.83
C ASN A 551 6.71 1.85 -45.25
N TYR A 552 7.09 0.62 -45.61
CA TYR A 552 7.52 0.25 -46.96
C TYR A 552 6.76 -0.99 -47.43
N ASN A 553 6.10 -0.89 -48.59
CA ASN A 553 5.45 -2.04 -49.24
C ASN A 553 6.34 -2.70 -50.32
N LYS A 554 7.55 -2.15 -50.54
CA LYS A 554 8.56 -2.65 -51.49
C LYS A 554 9.93 -2.56 -50.83
N ILE A 555 10.59 -3.71 -50.63
CA ILE A 555 11.93 -3.81 -50.02
C ILE A 555 12.80 -4.82 -50.76
N ILE A 556 14.09 -4.88 -50.43
CA ILE A 556 15.02 -5.89 -50.95
C ILE A 556 15.34 -6.94 -49.89
N VAL A 557 15.80 -8.11 -50.32
CA VAL A 557 16.31 -9.15 -49.40
C VAL A 557 17.37 -8.57 -48.46
N GLY A 558 17.22 -8.82 -47.16
CA GLY A 558 18.06 -8.29 -46.08
C GLY A 558 17.61 -6.93 -45.51
N SER A 559 16.65 -6.23 -46.14
CA SER A 559 16.08 -4.99 -45.61
C SER A 559 14.84 -5.24 -44.73
N THR A 560 14.44 -4.21 -44.00
CA THR A 560 13.32 -4.27 -43.06
C THR A 560 12.17 -3.32 -43.42
N SER A 561 10.97 -3.63 -42.92
CA SER A 561 9.80 -2.77 -42.95
C SER A 561 9.09 -2.82 -41.60
N LYS A 562 8.71 -1.66 -41.06
CA LYS A 562 7.92 -1.54 -39.85
C LYS A 562 6.44 -1.73 -40.19
N ILE A 563 5.81 -2.67 -39.50
CA ILE A 563 4.40 -2.99 -39.61
C ILE A 563 3.69 -2.44 -38.39
N VAL A 564 2.61 -1.70 -38.58
CA VAL A 564 1.85 -1.04 -37.51
C VAL A 564 0.38 -1.43 -37.60
N LEU A 565 -0.09 -2.14 -36.58
CA LEU A 565 -1.50 -2.36 -36.31
C LEU A 565 -2.10 -1.12 -35.63
N ASN A 566 -3.30 -0.73 -36.05
CA ASN A 566 -3.93 0.51 -35.66
C ASN A 566 -5.44 0.35 -35.40
N LEU A 567 -5.87 0.72 -34.18
CA LEU A 567 -7.26 0.73 -33.69
C LEU A 567 -7.78 2.17 -33.44
N ARG A 568 -7.17 3.17 -34.06
CA ARG A 568 -7.50 4.58 -33.86
C ARG A 568 -8.56 5.13 -34.82
N TYR A 569 -8.97 4.32 -35.80
CA TYR A 569 -9.87 4.75 -36.86
C TYR A 569 -11.16 3.96 -36.81
N ASN A 570 -12.27 4.64 -37.10
CA ASN A 570 -13.55 3.98 -37.26
C ASN A 570 -13.79 3.51 -38.70
N ASN A 571 -14.89 2.80 -38.91
CA ASN A 571 -15.34 2.26 -40.19
C ASN A 571 -15.64 3.35 -41.25
N LYS A 572 -15.72 4.63 -40.85
CA LYS A 572 -15.82 5.80 -41.75
C LYS A 572 -14.47 6.46 -42.02
N GLY A 573 -13.39 5.89 -41.49
CA GLY A 573 -12.04 6.40 -41.65
C GLY A 573 -11.70 7.65 -40.84
N VAL A 574 -12.53 8.00 -39.87
CA VAL A 574 -12.27 9.12 -38.96
C VAL A 574 -11.32 8.68 -37.85
N TYR A 575 -10.30 9.50 -37.58
CA TYR A 575 -9.43 9.35 -36.43
C TYR A 575 -10.19 9.74 -35.15
N THR A 576 -10.38 8.79 -34.23
CA THR A 576 -11.33 8.97 -33.12
C THR A 576 -10.79 9.77 -31.95
N SER A 577 -9.48 9.77 -31.70
CA SER A 577 -8.90 10.36 -30.49
C SER A 577 -9.24 11.84 -30.25
N PRO A 578 -9.20 12.73 -31.28
CA PRO A 578 -9.60 14.13 -31.11
C PRO A 578 -11.07 14.31 -30.68
N LEU A 579 -11.96 13.40 -31.08
CA LEU A 579 -13.39 13.43 -30.72
C LEU A 579 -13.63 13.17 -29.22
N TYR A 580 -12.64 12.61 -28.53
CA TYR A 580 -12.74 12.17 -27.14
C TYR A 580 -11.67 12.79 -26.24
N GLY A 581 -11.15 13.97 -26.61
CA GLY A 581 -10.17 14.71 -25.82
C GLY A 581 -8.83 13.97 -25.67
N GLY A 582 -8.34 13.37 -26.75
CA GLY A 582 -7.05 12.66 -26.76
C GLY A 582 -7.09 11.24 -26.19
N LYS A 583 -8.28 10.67 -25.95
CA LYS A 583 -8.45 9.31 -25.44
C LYS A 583 -8.36 8.27 -26.55
N TYR A 584 -8.05 7.04 -26.17
CA TYR A 584 -7.96 5.87 -27.04
C TYR A 584 -8.77 4.73 -26.45
N ILE A 585 -8.99 3.67 -27.22
CA ILE A 585 -9.37 2.38 -26.65
C ILE A 585 -8.34 1.95 -25.60
N ILE A 586 -8.75 1.12 -24.65
CA ILE A 586 -7.90 0.63 -23.56
C ILE A 586 -6.58 0.03 -24.08
N ASP A 587 -5.50 0.28 -23.34
CA ASP A 587 -4.18 -0.28 -23.61
C ASP A 587 -4.11 -1.77 -23.24
N GLY A 588 -3.08 -2.45 -23.72
CA GLY A 588 -2.81 -3.83 -23.32
C GLY A 588 -3.50 -4.91 -24.16
N ILE A 589 -4.20 -4.54 -25.26
CA ILE A 589 -4.81 -5.53 -26.16
C ILE A 589 -3.69 -6.31 -26.86
N ILE A 590 -3.70 -7.64 -26.74
CA ILE A 590 -2.69 -8.54 -27.32
C ILE A 590 -2.85 -8.59 -28.84
N VAL A 591 -1.72 -8.53 -29.54
CA VAL A 591 -1.59 -8.58 -31.00
C VAL A 591 -0.58 -9.65 -31.39
N GLY A 592 -1.05 -10.67 -32.13
CA GLY A 592 -0.18 -11.65 -32.77
C GLY A 592 0.19 -11.21 -34.19
N PHE A 593 1.45 -11.32 -34.58
CA PHE A 593 1.93 -11.05 -35.93
C PHE A 593 2.49 -12.32 -36.55
N SER A 594 2.16 -12.56 -37.82
CA SER A 594 2.70 -13.68 -38.59
C SER A 594 3.00 -13.28 -40.04
N SER A 595 3.92 -14.00 -40.65
CA SER A 595 4.26 -13.88 -42.07
C SER A 595 4.42 -15.26 -42.68
N ASP A 596 4.49 -15.32 -44.01
CA ASP A 596 4.99 -16.50 -44.71
C ASP A 596 6.51 -16.67 -44.54
N SER A 597 7.07 -17.69 -45.22
CA SER A 597 8.49 -18.03 -45.18
C SER A 597 9.41 -17.02 -45.89
N LEU A 598 8.87 -15.95 -46.50
CA LEU A 598 9.68 -14.97 -47.24
C LEU A 598 10.41 -13.97 -46.33
N GLY A 599 10.12 -13.97 -45.03
CA GLY A 599 10.81 -13.15 -44.05
C GLY A 599 10.55 -13.59 -42.61
N ILE A 600 10.99 -12.77 -41.66
CA ILE A 600 10.78 -12.97 -40.22
C ILE A 600 10.24 -11.69 -39.58
N LEU A 601 9.54 -11.83 -38.46
CA LEU A 601 8.96 -10.73 -37.69
C LEU A 601 9.60 -10.67 -36.31
N ASN A 602 9.86 -9.46 -35.81
CA ASN A 602 10.29 -9.25 -34.44
C ASN A 602 9.71 -7.93 -33.87
N PRO A 603 8.90 -7.97 -32.79
CA PRO A 603 8.38 -9.18 -32.12
C PRO A 603 7.22 -9.85 -32.89
N VAL A 604 6.98 -11.13 -32.63
CA VAL A 604 5.79 -11.86 -33.16
C VAL A 604 4.54 -11.66 -32.30
N VAL A 605 4.68 -11.18 -31.07
CA VAL A 605 3.56 -10.81 -30.19
C VAL A 605 3.89 -9.47 -29.52
N SER A 606 2.91 -8.58 -29.44
CA SER A 606 3.02 -7.28 -28.75
C SER A 606 1.66 -6.86 -28.22
N THR A 607 1.60 -5.84 -27.36
CA THR A 607 0.34 -5.25 -26.89
C THR A 607 0.12 -3.86 -27.47
N THR A 608 -1.13 -3.40 -27.46
CA THR A 608 -1.45 -2.03 -27.88
C THR A 608 -1.04 -1.00 -26.83
N LYS A 609 -0.54 0.14 -27.30
CA LYS A 609 -0.38 1.38 -26.53
C LYS A 609 -0.97 2.55 -27.32
N ASN A 610 -1.89 3.29 -26.72
CA ASN A 610 -2.71 4.30 -27.37
C ASN A 610 -3.32 3.78 -28.67
N GLY A 611 -3.84 2.54 -28.67
CA GLY A 611 -4.44 1.90 -29.84
C GLY A 611 -3.48 1.51 -30.98
N LEU A 612 -2.15 1.49 -30.77
CA LEU A 612 -1.16 1.03 -31.75
C LEU A 612 -0.34 -0.14 -31.23
N SER A 613 0.05 -1.05 -32.13
CA SER A 613 1.07 -2.08 -31.88
C SER A 613 1.92 -2.25 -33.13
N SER A 614 3.19 -2.65 -33.01
CA SER A 614 4.06 -2.76 -34.18
C SER A 614 5.06 -3.91 -34.10
N THR A 615 5.47 -4.37 -35.27
CA THR A 615 6.55 -5.36 -35.46
C THR A 615 7.45 -4.93 -36.61
N THR A 616 8.65 -5.50 -36.67
CA THR A 616 9.60 -5.30 -37.77
C THR A 616 9.67 -6.56 -38.62
N PHE A 617 9.29 -6.44 -39.89
CA PHE A 617 9.46 -7.48 -40.90
C PHE A 617 10.86 -7.38 -41.52
N THR A 618 11.61 -8.48 -41.57
CA THR A 618 12.92 -8.59 -42.24
C THR A 618 12.84 -9.57 -43.40
N ALA A 619 13.11 -9.11 -44.62
CA ALA A 619 13.02 -9.93 -45.82
C ALA A 619 14.17 -10.95 -45.93
N ARG A 620 13.84 -12.21 -46.24
CA ARG A 620 14.80 -13.30 -46.45
C ARG A 620 14.80 -13.84 -47.88
N HIS A 621 13.63 -13.93 -48.52
CA HIS A 621 13.49 -14.46 -49.87
C HIS A 621 12.65 -13.54 -50.75
N THR A 622 12.95 -13.54 -52.04
CA THR A 622 12.21 -12.74 -53.03
C THR A 622 10.79 -13.25 -53.20
N GLY A 623 9.84 -12.35 -53.42
CA GLY A 623 8.43 -12.74 -53.60
C GLY A 623 7.49 -11.63 -53.15
N THR A 624 6.22 -11.98 -52.92
CA THR A 624 5.25 -11.10 -52.27
C THR A 624 4.90 -11.71 -50.92
N SER A 625 5.43 -11.15 -49.83
CA SER A 625 5.15 -11.65 -48.49
C SER A 625 3.81 -11.14 -48.00
N THR A 626 2.99 -12.03 -47.44
CA THR A 626 1.76 -11.69 -46.73
C THR A 626 2.03 -11.61 -45.24
N ILE A 627 1.82 -10.43 -44.67
CA ILE A 627 1.99 -10.19 -43.23
C ILE A 627 0.60 -10.05 -42.63
N ARG A 628 0.33 -10.82 -41.58
CA ARG A 628 -0.93 -10.82 -40.85
C ARG A 628 -0.72 -10.26 -39.46
N ALA A 629 -1.73 -9.56 -38.97
CA ALA A 629 -1.85 -9.16 -37.59
C ALA A 629 -3.22 -9.62 -37.06
N THR A 630 -3.21 -10.27 -35.91
CA THR A 630 -4.38 -10.89 -35.29
C THR A 630 -4.67 -10.26 -33.94
N VAL A 631 -5.90 -9.78 -33.76
CA VAL A 631 -6.41 -9.17 -32.52
C VAL A 631 -7.77 -9.79 -32.23
N ASN A 632 -7.98 -10.35 -31.03
CA ASN A 632 -9.26 -10.95 -30.61
C ASN A 632 -9.85 -11.92 -31.64
N SER A 633 -9.02 -12.81 -32.18
CA SER A 633 -9.37 -13.77 -33.25
C SER A 633 -9.74 -13.15 -34.60
N GLN A 634 -9.55 -11.84 -34.79
CA GLN A 634 -9.70 -11.17 -36.08
C GLN A 634 -8.34 -10.93 -36.70
N SER A 635 -8.19 -11.31 -37.96
CA SER A 635 -6.94 -11.11 -38.70
C SER A 635 -7.11 -10.09 -39.82
N ILE A 636 -6.13 -9.21 -39.96
CA ILE A 636 -5.97 -8.32 -41.10
C ILE A 636 -4.60 -8.56 -41.73
N SER A 637 -4.50 -8.39 -43.05
CA SER A 637 -3.25 -8.61 -43.77
C SER A 637 -2.82 -7.41 -44.59
N THR A 638 -1.51 -7.27 -44.75
CA THR A 638 -0.88 -6.40 -45.75
C THR A 638 0.18 -7.19 -46.52
N SER A 639 0.62 -6.66 -47.65
CA SER A 639 1.60 -7.33 -48.51
C SER A 639 2.84 -6.50 -48.70
N ILE A 640 4.00 -7.15 -48.68
CA ILE A 640 5.30 -6.54 -48.98
C ILE A 640 5.93 -7.26 -50.15
N LYS A 641 6.21 -6.51 -51.23
CA LYS A 641 6.97 -7.02 -52.37
C LYS A 641 8.46 -6.99 -52.05
N ILE A 642 9.10 -8.15 -52.13
CA ILE A 642 10.53 -8.35 -51.86
C ILE A 642 11.26 -8.60 -53.18
N TYR A 643 12.22 -7.74 -53.48
CA TYR A 643 13.07 -7.83 -54.65
C TYR A 643 14.45 -8.43 -54.30
N PRO A 644 15.14 -9.07 -55.26
CA PRO A 644 16.51 -9.50 -55.04
C PRO A 644 17.42 -8.30 -54.80
N LYS A 645 18.45 -8.52 -53.98
CA LYS A 645 19.58 -7.59 -53.91
C LYS A 645 20.34 -7.65 -55.23
N LEU A 646 20.63 -6.49 -55.82
CA LEU A 646 21.36 -6.43 -57.09
C LEU A 646 22.79 -6.93 -56.87
N ALA A 647 23.22 -7.92 -57.66
CA ALA A 647 24.53 -8.53 -57.58
C ALA A 647 25.08 -8.83 -58.97
N VAL A 648 26.39 -8.67 -59.14
CA VAL A 648 27.11 -9.11 -60.35
C VAL A 648 27.24 -10.63 -60.30
N THR A 649 26.79 -11.31 -61.35
CA THR A 649 26.86 -12.77 -61.48
C THR A 649 28.04 -13.22 -62.33
N SER A 650 28.42 -12.45 -63.34
CA SER A 650 29.60 -12.74 -64.16
C SER A 650 30.17 -11.49 -64.83
N THR A 651 31.41 -11.62 -65.26
CA THR A 651 32.15 -10.58 -66.01
C THR A 651 32.82 -11.22 -67.22
N SER A 652 32.90 -10.49 -68.33
CA SER A 652 33.67 -10.85 -69.52
C SER A 652 34.44 -9.61 -69.99
N PRO A 653 35.78 -9.59 -69.98
CA PRO A 653 36.67 -10.64 -69.48
C PRO A 653 36.40 -11.02 -68.02
N VAL A 654 36.68 -12.26 -67.64
CA VAL A 654 36.60 -12.67 -66.23
C VAL A 654 37.65 -11.90 -65.40
N LYS A 655 37.41 -11.73 -64.11
CA LYS A 655 38.36 -11.09 -63.20
C LYS A 655 39.76 -11.70 -63.32
N ASN A 656 40.76 -10.85 -63.52
CA ASN A 656 42.17 -11.17 -63.73
C ASN A 656 42.46 -11.99 -65.01
N ALA A 657 41.55 -12.01 -66.00
CA ALA A 657 41.81 -12.65 -67.28
C ALA A 657 43.09 -12.10 -67.94
N PHE A 658 43.86 -13.00 -68.54
CA PHE A 658 45.09 -12.69 -69.25
C PHE A 658 44.92 -13.03 -70.75
N ARG A 659 45.70 -12.39 -71.63
CA ARG A 659 45.58 -12.51 -73.10
C ARG A 659 44.20 -12.14 -73.66
N VAL A 660 43.55 -11.14 -73.07
CA VAL A 660 42.27 -10.63 -73.59
C VAL A 660 42.46 -9.98 -74.98
N PRO A 661 41.65 -10.31 -76.00
CA PRO A 661 41.72 -9.67 -77.31
C PRO A 661 41.57 -8.14 -77.26
N LEU A 662 42.30 -7.42 -78.11
CA LEU A 662 42.36 -5.95 -78.07
C LEU A 662 41.03 -5.27 -78.45
N ASN A 663 40.14 -5.98 -79.15
CA ASN A 663 38.81 -5.53 -79.56
C ASN A 663 37.68 -6.00 -78.62
N THR A 664 38.01 -6.52 -77.42
CA THR A 664 37.00 -7.06 -76.51
C THR A 664 36.02 -6.00 -76.02
N VAL A 665 34.73 -6.33 -76.12
CA VAL A 665 33.65 -5.61 -75.42
C VAL A 665 33.53 -6.16 -74.02
N ILE A 666 33.63 -5.27 -73.03
CA ILE A 666 33.52 -5.63 -71.63
C ILE A 666 32.04 -5.81 -71.27
N LYS A 667 31.69 -6.92 -70.63
CA LYS A 667 30.33 -7.27 -70.20
C LYS A 667 30.31 -7.51 -68.69
N ILE A 668 29.30 -6.95 -68.03
CA ILE A 668 29.01 -7.22 -66.62
C ILE A 668 27.56 -7.66 -66.52
N THR A 669 27.36 -8.93 -66.16
CA THR A 669 26.04 -9.54 -66.06
C THR A 669 25.57 -9.48 -64.62
N TYR A 670 24.31 -9.10 -64.43
CA TYR A 670 23.65 -9.04 -63.12
C TYR A 670 22.63 -10.15 -62.96
N ASN A 671 22.25 -10.40 -61.70
CA ASN A 671 21.23 -11.38 -61.33
C ASN A 671 19.79 -11.00 -61.74
N VAL A 672 19.57 -9.77 -62.21
CA VAL A 672 18.27 -9.27 -62.68
C VAL A 672 18.44 -8.30 -63.86
N PRO A 673 17.37 -8.05 -64.65
CA PRO A 673 17.36 -6.96 -65.62
C PRO A 673 17.73 -5.62 -64.96
N ILE A 674 18.50 -4.80 -65.68
CA ILE A 674 19.08 -3.56 -65.15
C ILE A 674 18.73 -2.33 -66.00
N LYS A 675 18.99 -1.15 -65.43
CA LYS A 675 19.03 0.14 -66.11
C LYS A 675 20.19 0.98 -65.59
N LEU A 676 20.59 2.00 -66.35
CA LEU A 676 21.58 2.96 -65.90
C LEU A 676 21.05 3.75 -64.70
N GLY A 677 21.93 4.00 -63.73
CA GLY A 677 21.61 4.85 -62.59
C GLY A 677 21.71 6.34 -62.93
N SER A 678 21.07 7.18 -62.10
CA SER A 678 21.08 8.63 -62.27
C SER A 678 22.48 9.26 -62.14
N LYS A 679 23.44 8.53 -61.56
CA LYS A 679 24.88 8.88 -61.49
C LYS A 679 25.69 7.71 -62.06
N SER A 680 25.61 7.50 -63.37
CA SER A 680 26.30 6.39 -64.07
C SER A 680 27.81 6.61 -64.14
N LEU A 681 28.49 6.61 -62.98
CA LEU A 681 29.94 6.76 -62.89
C LEU A 681 30.59 5.40 -63.07
N ILE A 682 30.90 5.09 -64.32
CA ILE A 682 31.64 3.90 -64.74
C ILE A 682 33.02 4.37 -65.21
N SER A 683 34.07 3.66 -64.84
CA SER A 683 35.45 3.95 -65.26
C SER A 683 36.10 2.72 -65.86
N LEU A 684 36.86 2.92 -66.94
CA LEU A 684 37.78 1.96 -67.52
C LEU A 684 39.16 2.61 -67.57
N THR A 685 40.11 2.12 -66.77
CA THR A 685 41.40 2.78 -66.57
C THR A 685 42.55 1.83 -66.86
N ASN A 686 43.71 2.38 -67.21
CA ASN A 686 44.98 1.66 -67.29
C ASN A 686 46.10 2.54 -66.70
N LYS A 687 47.36 2.11 -66.80
CA LYS A 687 48.52 2.86 -66.28
C LYS A 687 48.72 4.25 -66.91
N TRP A 688 48.05 4.55 -68.03
CA TRP A 688 48.12 5.84 -68.71
C TRP A 688 46.86 6.71 -68.50
N GLY A 689 45.91 6.26 -67.68
CA GLY A 689 44.69 7.02 -67.34
C GLY A 689 43.38 6.38 -67.83
N ASN A 690 42.35 7.20 -67.97
CA ASN A 690 41.01 6.76 -68.36
C ASN A 690 40.93 6.45 -69.87
N LYS A 691 40.30 5.33 -70.22
CA LYS A 691 39.97 4.95 -71.59
C LYS A 691 38.53 5.37 -71.91
N LEU A 692 38.30 5.95 -73.08
CA LEU A 692 36.95 6.30 -73.55
C LEU A 692 36.20 5.06 -74.08
N PHE A 693 34.91 4.97 -73.75
CA PHE A 693 34.03 3.87 -74.13
C PHE A 693 32.59 4.35 -74.28
N ASP A 694 31.78 3.56 -74.97
CA ASP A 694 30.33 3.69 -74.99
C ASP A 694 29.70 2.64 -74.06
N VAL A 695 28.57 3.01 -73.45
CA VAL A 695 27.82 2.14 -72.54
C VAL A 695 26.44 1.88 -73.07
N TYR A 696 26.01 0.63 -73.05
CA TYR A 696 24.61 0.27 -73.28
C TYR A 696 24.21 -0.94 -72.41
N ILE A 697 22.91 -1.16 -72.27
CA ILE A 697 22.35 -2.26 -71.49
C ILE A 697 21.46 -3.10 -72.41
N SER A 698 21.57 -4.42 -72.28
CA SER A 698 20.58 -5.36 -72.83
C SER A 698 20.23 -6.38 -71.76
N GLY A 699 18.95 -6.42 -71.37
CA GLY A 699 18.44 -7.27 -70.29
C GLY A 699 19.17 -7.03 -68.96
N SER A 700 19.89 -8.06 -68.49
CA SER A 700 20.67 -8.04 -67.24
C SER A 700 22.14 -7.70 -67.43
N THR A 701 22.58 -7.37 -68.65
CA THR A 701 24.01 -7.18 -68.97
C THR A 701 24.31 -5.72 -69.31
N LEU A 702 25.31 -5.17 -68.63
CA LEU A 702 25.94 -3.90 -68.96
C LEU A 702 27.10 -4.15 -69.93
N TYR A 703 27.11 -3.41 -71.04
CA TYR A 703 28.15 -3.46 -72.04
C TYR A 703 28.96 -2.17 -71.99
N ILE A 704 30.29 -2.31 -71.92
CA ILE A 704 31.27 -1.23 -71.98
C ILE A 704 32.12 -1.50 -73.22
N LYS A 705 31.90 -0.73 -74.29
CA LYS A 705 32.57 -0.89 -75.58
C LYS A 705 33.66 0.19 -75.72
N PRO A 706 34.96 -0.16 -75.65
CA PRO A 706 36.03 0.81 -75.90
C PRO A 706 35.87 1.45 -77.28
N ARG A 707 36.01 2.78 -77.37
CA ARG A 707 35.87 3.50 -78.66
C ARG A 707 37.04 3.25 -79.61
N THR A 708 38.19 2.90 -79.05
CA THR A 708 39.41 2.53 -79.78
C THR A 708 39.97 1.23 -79.22
N ILE A 709 40.69 0.47 -80.04
CA ILE A 709 41.33 -0.80 -79.64
C ILE A 709 42.13 -0.62 -78.34
N LEU A 710 42.09 -1.64 -77.49
CA LEU A 710 42.85 -1.67 -76.24
C LEU A 710 44.35 -1.83 -76.56
N ALA A 711 45.21 -1.25 -75.71
CA ALA A 711 46.66 -1.36 -75.88
C ALA A 711 47.14 -2.80 -75.61
N ARG A 712 48.19 -3.24 -76.30
CA ARG A 712 48.82 -4.56 -76.11
C ARG A 712 49.46 -4.68 -74.73
N ALA A 713 49.51 -5.90 -74.19
CA ALA A 713 50.15 -6.25 -72.92
C ALA A 713 49.83 -5.28 -71.76
N THR A 714 48.60 -4.77 -71.70
CA THR A 714 48.18 -3.71 -70.79
C THR A 714 47.10 -4.21 -69.85
N GLN A 715 47.28 -3.96 -68.56
CA GLN A 715 46.24 -4.17 -67.56
C GLN A 715 45.23 -3.02 -67.59
N TYR A 716 43.95 -3.37 -67.68
CA TYR A 716 42.82 -2.46 -67.57
C TYR A 716 42.00 -2.79 -66.32
N THR A 717 41.52 -1.77 -65.63
CA THR A 717 40.64 -1.86 -64.46
C THR A 717 39.29 -1.25 -64.78
N VAL A 718 38.22 -1.99 -64.51
CA VAL A 718 36.83 -1.53 -64.60
C VAL A 718 36.35 -1.20 -63.20
N ILE A 719 35.75 -0.02 -63.00
CA ILE A 719 35.15 0.40 -61.74
C ILE A 719 33.73 0.91 -62.00
N LEU A 720 32.77 0.35 -61.27
CA LEU A 720 31.40 0.81 -61.20
C LEU A 720 31.17 1.34 -59.80
N HIS A 721 30.94 2.65 -59.70
CA HIS A 721 30.63 3.27 -58.42
C HIS A 721 29.21 2.90 -57.96
N THR A 722 28.95 3.10 -56.68
CA THR A 722 27.63 2.86 -56.09
C THR A 722 26.53 3.58 -56.88
N ASN A 723 25.43 2.89 -57.17
CA ASN A 723 24.29 3.34 -57.97
C ASN A 723 24.59 3.64 -59.45
N SER A 724 25.72 3.23 -60.02
CA SER A 724 25.97 3.37 -61.47
C SER A 724 25.02 2.53 -62.32
N VAL A 725 24.60 1.38 -61.78
CA VAL A 725 23.58 0.50 -62.35
C VAL A 725 22.49 0.30 -61.31
N ARG A 726 21.24 0.20 -61.74
CA ARG A 726 20.11 -0.14 -60.87
C ARG A 726 19.35 -1.33 -61.45
N ALA A 727 18.71 -2.11 -60.58
CA ALA A 727 17.72 -3.07 -61.03
C ALA A 727 16.62 -2.32 -61.81
N LEU A 728 16.12 -2.92 -62.89
CA LEU A 728 15.07 -2.33 -63.73
C LEU A 728 13.80 -2.05 -62.92
N SER A 729 13.48 -2.93 -61.96
CA SER A 729 12.42 -2.77 -60.95
C SER A 729 12.57 -1.52 -60.07
N GLY A 730 13.73 -0.86 -60.08
CA GLY A 730 14.04 0.32 -59.27
C GLY A 730 14.31 0.01 -57.78
N SER A 731 14.34 -1.26 -57.39
CA SER A 731 14.37 -1.72 -55.99
C SER A 731 15.76 -1.68 -55.33
N SER A 732 16.83 -1.79 -56.12
CA SER A 732 18.23 -1.83 -55.63
C SER A 732 19.17 -1.15 -56.63
N GLY A 733 20.22 -0.51 -56.12
CA GLY A 733 21.34 0.00 -56.90
C GLY A 733 22.59 -0.87 -56.73
N SER A 734 23.54 -0.73 -57.64
CA SER A 734 24.83 -1.42 -57.57
C SER A 734 25.62 -0.91 -56.37
N SER A 735 26.31 -1.79 -55.67
CA SER A 735 27.41 -1.40 -54.79
C SER A 735 28.64 -1.02 -55.63
N LEU A 736 29.65 -0.41 -54.99
CA LEU A 736 30.98 -0.29 -55.59
C LEU A 736 31.46 -1.68 -56.04
N PHE A 737 31.83 -1.80 -57.31
CA PHE A 737 32.32 -3.04 -57.90
C PHE A 737 33.47 -2.72 -58.85
N GLY A 738 34.58 -3.45 -58.74
CA GLY A 738 35.68 -3.29 -59.67
C GLY A 738 36.51 -4.55 -59.86
N TYR A 739 37.10 -4.68 -61.04
CA TYR A 739 37.97 -5.79 -61.39
C TYR A 739 38.94 -5.40 -62.51
N ALA A 740 40.03 -6.16 -62.68
CA ALA A 740 41.02 -5.92 -63.71
C ALA A 740 41.15 -7.10 -64.69
N PHE A 741 41.69 -6.84 -65.88
CA PHE A 741 42.07 -7.85 -66.87
C PHE A 741 43.28 -7.34 -67.70
N THR A 742 44.00 -8.24 -68.36
CA THR A 742 45.21 -7.89 -69.16
C THR A 742 45.08 -8.36 -70.60
N THR A 743 45.37 -7.46 -71.53
CA THR A 743 45.27 -7.71 -72.97
C THR A 743 46.41 -8.59 -73.51
N THR A 744 46.17 -9.22 -74.67
CA THR A 744 47.20 -10.00 -75.39
C THR A 744 48.41 -9.13 -75.74
N LYS A 745 49.57 -9.81 -75.81
CA LYS A 745 50.79 -9.23 -76.37
C LYS A 745 50.57 -8.82 -77.82
#